data_AF-A0A8H4XJD0-F1
#
_entry.id   AF-A0A8H4XJD0-F1
#
_cell.length_a   1.000
_cell.length_b   1.000
_cell.length_c   1.000
_cell.angle_alpha   90.00
_cell.angle_beta   90.00
_cell.angle_gamma   90.00
#
_symmetry.space_group_name_H-M   'P 1'
#
loop_
_entity.id
_entity.type
_entity.pdbx_description
1 polymer ?
#
loop_
_entity_poly.entity_id
_entity_poly.type
_entity_poly.pdbx_seq_one_letter_code
_entity_poly.pdbx_strand_id
1 'polypeptide(L)'
;MIGVILKFGLTDQDRDEIIDKITAGAGGFFLYAKVVLENLWNQGSEAELQDELVTSNFPETLSAAYERVVIRVFKRGHRAKIAAATKILGWMTCATRPLYWREIQSRFCIDPNLGYCNFKNRRVDSCKVLCISLVEQDEEMTVDGDTEEVVRFVHNTAGRYLIHTGHIDLLEEHTRMALFCSRYLTSQPFHKGLRAEPIQEFALSGYYGFLDYAVATWLHHLSFVLDGSSNLAAGEIFDLLSSATNTLQTYDIPEGSVSTLSSSTQKASTEPTIQKVQVMLREWRQNGKRCHLEKRISIIRDAMESIDVSALNERARTIFLGLNGPSSFKCPRSDCHNFNNGFSCSQARDVHMADHERPFKCLARGCFAGFTGFRTKSELQVHTKLHHPADEPPAYFPRLKKKAEKSIFDACIKGDLDSVKSFLERGVDVNRPHCIGLWANYGSTEIAKMLILADDGAAANTRNLMGQFPLHLACKKSDAKLVALLVSHTNDLNARDEYNKSPLDCGLSALNIEAVKILLETKRVNGMERDDSGKTPFEYVLGLRDDFSILRLVDSHPAVVTDGTLGRDIRERVVQRCIQSEAWYDILHIFELEQASQLAPESIPTLHQQDYGYVIPSKLVLQLLREGEDFASKACLSTGRVSLSVDEALEMWNLTKDKKDAELRALVLLHEQFSPDIWKGQLPEMKRLLGEDYVAKQLLRLLASDSYSRQVLSRQAELQEDEELRDLLSKRGFLV
;
A
#
# COMPACT_ATOMS: atom_id res chain seq x y z
N MET A 1 -22.84 -1.23 19.69
CA MET A 1 -24.07 -1.02 20.48
C MET A 1 -25.29 -0.84 19.60
N ILE A 2 -25.32 0.15 18.70
CA ILE A 2 -26.45 0.41 17.76
C ILE A 2 -26.90 -0.87 17.04
N GLY A 3 -25.96 -1.68 16.54
CA GLY A 3 -26.30 -2.98 15.98
C GLY A 3 -27.09 -3.87 16.96
N VAL A 4 -26.60 -4.10 18.18
CA VAL A 4 -27.25 -4.98 19.16
C VAL A 4 -28.71 -4.57 19.40
N ILE A 5 -28.95 -3.27 19.55
CA ILE A 5 -30.30 -2.69 19.72
C ILE A 5 -31.20 -3.05 18.54
N LEU A 6 -30.72 -2.81 17.32
CA LEU A 6 -31.45 -3.10 16.09
C LEU A 6 -31.74 -4.57 15.89
N LYS A 7 -30.77 -5.43 16.23
CA LYS A 7 -30.88 -6.88 16.02
C LYS A 7 -31.92 -7.52 16.95
N PHE A 8 -32.02 -7.05 18.19
CA PHE A 8 -32.89 -7.65 19.21
C PHE A 8 -34.10 -6.78 19.59
N GLY A 9 -34.29 -5.61 18.96
CA GLY A 9 -35.44 -4.75 19.22
C GLY A 9 -35.45 -4.10 20.61
N LEU A 10 -34.27 -3.78 21.16
CA LEU A 10 -34.12 -3.26 22.52
C LEU A 10 -34.62 -1.81 22.66
N THR A 11 -35.11 -1.44 23.85
CA THR A 11 -35.53 -0.07 24.16
C THR A 11 -34.33 0.85 24.43
N ASP A 12 -34.55 2.18 24.47
CA ASP A 12 -33.47 3.10 24.91
C ASP A 12 -33.05 2.85 26.35
N GLN A 13 -33.99 2.41 27.19
CA GLN A 13 -33.69 2.07 28.57
C GLN A 13 -32.77 0.85 28.65
N ASP A 14 -33.06 -0.21 27.89
CA ASP A 14 -32.18 -1.38 27.79
C ASP A 14 -30.80 -1.00 27.25
N ARG A 15 -30.75 -0.08 26.27
CA ARG A 15 -29.50 0.45 25.74
C ARG A 15 -28.66 1.09 26.84
N ASP A 16 -29.25 2.00 27.59
CA ASP A 16 -28.53 2.79 28.59
C ASP A 16 -28.07 1.87 29.75
N GLU A 17 -28.88 0.90 30.15
CA GLU A 17 -28.50 -0.12 31.14
C GLU A 17 -27.31 -0.99 30.67
N ILE A 18 -27.31 -1.41 29.40
CA ILE A 18 -26.20 -2.18 28.81
C ILE A 18 -24.94 -1.32 28.71
N ILE A 19 -25.06 -0.04 28.30
CA ILE A 19 -23.93 0.89 28.25
C ILE A 19 -23.35 1.07 29.65
N ASP A 20 -24.17 1.32 30.66
CA ASP A 20 -23.72 1.49 32.04
C ASP A 20 -22.99 0.26 32.56
N LYS A 21 -23.54 -0.95 32.32
CA LYS A 21 -22.87 -2.22 32.66
C LYS A 21 -21.52 -2.38 31.98
N ILE A 22 -21.45 -2.13 30.67
CA ILE A 22 -20.21 -2.26 29.90
C ILE A 22 -19.18 -1.23 30.38
N THR A 23 -19.60 0.01 30.62
CA THR A 23 -18.70 1.10 31.01
C THR A 23 -18.17 0.88 32.42
N ALA A 24 -19.00 0.38 33.34
CA ALA A 24 -18.59 -0.03 34.67
C ALA A 24 -17.59 -1.19 34.66
N GLY A 25 -17.82 -2.22 33.83
CA GLY A 25 -16.91 -3.36 33.68
C GLY A 25 -15.63 -3.05 32.89
N ALA A 26 -15.64 -2.02 32.03
CA ALA A 26 -14.50 -1.67 31.20
C ALA A 26 -13.32 -1.11 32.01
N GLY A 27 -13.57 -0.40 33.11
CA GLY A 27 -12.52 0.20 33.95
C GLY A 27 -11.54 1.08 33.15
N GLY A 28 -12.00 1.73 32.07
CA GLY A 28 -11.18 2.54 31.15
C GLY A 28 -10.54 1.77 29.99
N PHE A 29 -10.72 0.45 29.87
CA PHE A 29 -10.22 -0.36 28.75
C PHE A 29 -11.24 -0.47 27.61
N PHE A 30 -11.02 0.26 26.52
CA PHE A 30 -11.85 0.20 25.30
C PHE A 30 -11.99 -1.23 24.74
N LEU A 31 -10.93 -2.04 24.87
CA LEU A 31 -10.89 -3.41 24.40
C LEU A 31 -11.93 -4.32 25.08
N TYR A 32 -12.20 -4.12 26.37
CA TYR A 32 -13.24 -4.87 27.09
C TYR A 32 -14.61 -4.59 26.46
N ALA A 33 -14.94 -3.32 26.24
CA ALA A 33 -16.20 -2.92 25.64
C ALA A 33 -16.37 -3.54 24.24
N LYS A 34 -15.30 -3.55 23.43
CA LYS A 34 -15.32 -4.18 22.11
C LYS A 34 -15.64 -5.68 22.17
N VAL A 35 -14.91 -6.46 22.97
CA VAL A 35 -15.10 -7.92 23.09
C VAL A 35 -16.50 -8.26 23.61
N VAL A 36 -16.99 -7.52 24.60
CA VAL A 36 -18.33 -7.72 25.17
C VAL A 36 -19.42 -7.35 24.16
N LEU A 37 -19.30 -6.22 23.47
CA LEU A 37 -20.28 -5.81 22.46
C LEU A 37 -20.36 -6.79 21.28
N GLU A 38 -19.23 -7.30 20.81
CA GLU A 38 -19.24 -8.34 19.77
C GLU A 38 -19.86 -9.64 20.27
N ASN A 39 -19.63 -10.01 21.53
CA ASN A 39 -20.28 -11.17 22.14
C ASN A 39 -21.81 -11.00 22.19
N LEU A 40 -22.31 -9.85 22.65
CA LEU A 40 -23.75 -9.55 22.68
C LEU A 40 -24.35 -9.53 21.27
N TRP A 41 -23.66 -8.92 20.30
CA TRP A 41 -24.09 -8.92 18.90
C TRP A 41 -24.23 -10.33 18.31
N ASN A 42 -23.38 -11.27 18.74
CA ASN A 42 -23.36 -12.63 18.22
C ASN A 42 -24.41 -13.58 18.84
N GLN A 43 -25.27 -13.13 19.75
CA GLN A 43 -26.35 -13.98 20.27
C GLN A 43 -27.39 -14.32 19.19
N GLY A 44 -28.05 -15.46 19.31
CA GLY A 44 -29.00 -16.00 18.32
C GLY A 44 -30.45 -15.64 18.61
N SER A 45 -30.80 -15.33 19.86
CA SER A 45 -32.14 -14.89 20.26
C SER A 45 -32.09 -13.83 21.36
N GLU A 46 -33.19 -13.10 21.54
CA GLU A 46 -33.34 -12.13 22.63
C GLU A 46 -33.24 -12.81 24.01
N ALA A 47 -33.75 -14.04 24.14
CA ALA A 47 -33.63 -14.82 25.37
C ALA A 47 -32.15 -15.13 25.72
N GLU A 48 -31.34 -15.47 24.72
CA GLU A 48 -29.89 -15.67 24.90
C GLU A 48 -29.17 -14.37 25.23
N LEU A 49 -29.60 -13.24 24.65
CA LEU A 49 -29.07 -11.92 24.99
C LEU A 49 -29.38 -11.57 26.45
N GLN A 50 -30.63 -11.72 26.87
CA GLN A 50 -31.06 -11.42 28.24
C GLN A 50 -30.34 -12.31 29.26
N ASP A 51 -30.17 -13.60 28.97
CA ASP A 51 -29.39 -14.52 29.80
C ASP A 51 -27.92 -14.06 29.95
N GLU A 52 -27.31 -13.55 28.88
CA GLU A 52 -25.94 -13.01 28.91
C GLU A 52 -25.85 -11.68 29.66
N LEU A 53 -26.93 -10.91 29.76
CA LEU A 53 -27.00 -9.64 30.49
C LEU A 53 -27.25 -9.82 32.00
N VAL A 54 -27.67 -11.01 32.45
CA VAL A 54 -27.80 -11.32 33.88
C VAL A 54 -26.45 -11.13 34.58
N THR A 55 -26.41 -10.45 35.73
CA THR A 55 -25.16 -10.07 36.42
C THR A 55 -24.23 -11.26 36.69
N SER A 56 -24.76 -12.42 37.08
CA SER A 56 -23.96 -13.65 37.25
C SER A 56 -23.31 -14.16 35.96
N ASN A 57 -23.94 -13.83 34.84
CA ASN A 57 -23.54 -14.18 33.49
C ASN A 57 -22.95 -12.98 32.75
N PHE A 58 -22.56 -11.88 33.39
CA PHE A 58 -21.88 -10.79 32.72
C PHE A 58 -20.38 -10.81 33.06
N PRO A 59 -19.44 -10.66 32.10
CA PRO A 59 -18.02 -10.76 32.40
C PRO A 59 -17.53 -9.54 33.19
N GLU A 60 -17.05 -9.70 34.42
CA GLU A 60 -16.56 -8.57 35.23
C GLU A 60 -15.18 -8.03 34.81
N THR A 61 -14.40 -8.83 34.06
CA THR A 61 -13.04 -8.48 33.63
C THR A 61 -12.81 -8.84 32.17
N LEU A 62 -11.76 -8.28 31.56
CA LEU A 62 -11.33 -8.64 30.20
C LEU A 62 -10.99 -10.13 30.08
N SER A 63 -10.35 -10.71 31.09
CA SER A 63 -10.09 -12.16 31.15
C SER A 63 -11.37 -12.98 31.16
N ALA A 64 -12.38 -12.56 31.95
CA ALA A 64 -13.69 -13.22 31.96
C ALA A 64 -14.42 -13.07 30.61
N ALA A 65 -14.24 -11.94 29.92
CA ALA A 65 -14.78 -11.74 28.58
C ALA A 65 -14.10 -12.68 27.57
N TYR A 66 -12.77 -12.82 27.61
CA TYR A 66 -12.05 -13.78 26.78
C TYR A 66 -12.44 -15.23 27.06
N GLU A 67 -12.59 -15.63 28.32
CA GLU A 67 -12.99 -17.00 28.70
C GLU A 67 -14.29 -17.41 28.02
N ARG A 68 -15.26 -16.50 27.93
CA ARG A 68 -16.53 -16.76 27.22
C ARG A 68 -16.33 -17.01 25.74
N VAL A 69 -15.49 -16.20 25.08
CA VAL A 69 -15.17 -16.41 23.66
C VAL A 69 -14.45 -17.74 23.48
N VAL A 70 -13.49 -18.05 24.34
CA VAL A 70 -12.73 -19.31 24.34
C VAL A 70 -13.64 -20.52 24.55
N ILE A 71 -14.58 -20.49 25.50
CA ILE A 71 -15.57 -21.57 25.70
C ILE A 71 -16.39 -21.80 24.42
N ARG A 72 -16.81 -20.73 23.73
CA ARG A 72 -17.54 -20.85 22.46
C ARG A 72 -16.67 -21.47 21.37
N VAL A 73 -15.43 -21.03 21.23
CA VAL A 73 -14.48 -21.51 20.22
C VAL A 73 -14.06 -22.97 20.46
N PHE A 74 -13.72 -23.34 21.69
CA PHE A 74 -13.10 -24.63 22.01
C PHE A 74 -14.07 -25.68 22.57
N LYS A 75 -15.18 -25.30 23.22
CA LYS A 75 -16.08 -26.25 23.90
C LYS A 75 -17.45 -26.41 23.25
N ARG A 76 -18.00 -25.36 22.63
CA ARG A 76 -19.37 -25.39 22.07
C ARG A 76 -19.44 -25.52 20.54
N GLY A 77 -18.30 -25.46 19.83
CA GLY A 77 -18.24 -25.55 18.38
C GLY A 77 -18.36 -26.97 17.81
N HIS A 78 -18.59 -27.09 16.50
CA HIS A 78 -18.46 -28.36 15.78
C HIS A 78 -17.01 -28.84 15.80
N ARG A 79 -16.76 -30.14 16.01
CA ARG A 79 -15.40 -30.73 16.18
C ARG A 79 -14.40 -30.28 15.10
N ALA A 80 -14.83 -30.24 13.84
CA ALA A 80 -13.97 -29.80 12.73
C ALA A 80 -13.62 -28.30 12.77
N LYS A 81 -14.54 -27.45 13.25
CA LYS A 81 -14.31 -26.01 13.44
C LYS A 81 -13.40 -25.76 14.64
N ILE A 82 -13.60 -26.49 15.74
CA ILE A 82 -12.72 -26.46 16.91
C ILE A 82 -11.28 -26.79 16.48
N ALA A 83 -11.07 -27.93 15.80
CA ALA A 83 -9.75 -28.34 15.37
C ALA A 83 -9.07 -27.33 14.42
N ALA A 84 -9.84 -26.66 13.56
CA ALA A 84 -9.31 -25.60 12.69
C ALA A 84 -8.95 -24.34 13.49
N ALA A 85 -9.83 -23.89 14.40
CA ALA A 85 -9.61 -22.73 15.24
C ALA A 85 -8.40 -22.92 16.18
N THR A 86 -8.25 -24.09 16.78
CA THR A 86 -7.07 -24.44 17.60
C THR A 86 -5.78 -24.30 16.80
N LYS A 87 -5.74 -24.83 15.58
CA LYS A 87 -4.56 -24.70 14.70
C LYS A 87 -4.26 -23.25 14.35
N ILE A 88 -5.28 -22.50 13.91
CA ILE A 88 -5.12 -21.10 13.51
C ILE A 88 -4.60 -20.26 14.67
N LEU A 89 -5.25 -20.36 15.85
CA LEU A 89 -4.84 -19.61 17.03
C LEU A 89 -3.45 -20.03 17.50
N GLY A 90 -3.11 -21.32 17.44
CA GLY A 90 -1.76 -21.83 17.76
C GLY A 90 -0.69 -21.22 16.85
N TRP A 91 -0.90 -21.27 15.53
CA TRP A 91 0.04 -20.68 14.56
C TRP A 91 0.18 -19.17 14.74
N MET A 92 -0.93 -18.45 14.96
CA MET A 92 -0.89 -17.01 15.22
C MET A 92 -0.16 -16.67 16.53
N THR A 93 -0.31 -17.50 17.56
CA THR A 93 0.28 -17.26 18.88
C THR A 93 1.81 -17.40 18.86
N CYS A 94 2.34 -18.38 18.13
CA CYS A 94 3.79 -18.55 18.01
C CYS A 94 4.40 -17.72 16.85
N ALA A 95 3.58 -17.13 15.98
CA ALA A 95 4.09 -16.41 14.82
C ALA A 95 4.89 -15.16 15.18
N THR A 96 5.98 -14.92 14.46
CA THR A 96 6.87 -13.77 14.69
C THR A 96 6.37 -12.47 14.06
N ARG A 97 5.36 -12.57 13.19
CA ARG A 97 4.63 -11.47 12.57
C ARG A 97 3.17 -11.89 12.32
N PRO A 98 2.25 -10.95 12.09
CA PRO A 98 0.93 -11.27 11.55
C PRO A 98 1.04 -12.15 10.31
N LEU A 99 0.13 -13.13 10.20
CA LEU A 99 0.08 -14.06 9.09
C LEU A 99 -0.92 -13.57 8.06
N TYR A 100 -0.58 -13.70 6.77
CA TYR A 100 -1.55 -13.50 5.72
C TYR A 100 -2.57 -14.65 5.73
N TRP A 101 -3.82 -14.38 5.37
CA TRP A 101 -4.85 -15.42 5.32
C TRP A 101 -4.46 -16.55 4.35
N ARG A 102 -3.85 -16.22 3.20
CA ARG A 102 -3.29 -17.21 2.27
C ARG A 102 -2.19 -18.09 2.88
N GLU A 103 -1.41 -17.60 3.85
CA GLU A 103 -0.37 -18.39 4.53
C GLU A 103 -1.02 -19.41 5.47
N ILE A 104 -2.06 -18.98 6.20
CA ILE A 104 -2.88 -19.86 7.04
C ILE A 104 -3.55 -20.94 6.18
N GLN A 105 -4.14 -20.55 5.04
CA GLN A 105 -4.75 -21.46 4.07
C GLN A 105 -3.73 -22.46 3.51
N SER A 106 -2.53 -21.99 3.14
CA SER A 106 -1.44 -22.82 2.65
C SER A 106 -1.03 -23.88 3.67
N ARG A 107 -1.00 -23.51 4.96
CA ARG A 107 -0.74 -24.42 6.09
C ARG A 107 -1.77 -25.56 6.23
N PHE A 108 -3.02 -25.36 5.78
CA PHE A 108 -4.01 -26.44 5.69
C PHE A 108 -3.84 -27.32 4.44
N CYS A 109 -3.28 -26.75 3.36
CA CYS A 109 -3.20 -27.41 2.07
C CYS A 109 -1.90 -28.20 1.85
N ILE A 110 -0.80 -27.78 2.47
CA ILE A 110 0.54 -28.34 2.25
C ILE A 110 0.82 -29.51 3.20
N ASP A 111 1.26 -30.64 2.64
CA ASP A 111 1.89 -31.72 3.40
C ASP A 111 3.39 -31.79 3.03
N PRO A 112 4.30 -31.34 3.90
CA PRO A 112 5.72 -31.33 3.61
C PRO A 112 6.35 -32.72 3.62
N ASN A 113 5.74 -33.72 4.25
CA ASN A 113 6.27 -35.09 4.26
C ASN A 113 6.06 -35.76 2.91
N LEU A 114 4.91 -35.49 2.30
CA LEU A 114 4.52 -36.04 1.00
C LEU A 114 4.90 -35.12 -0.17
N GLY A 115 5.29 -33.88 0.09
CA GLY A 115 5.78 -32.95 -0.92
C GLY A 115 4.71 -32.43 -1.89
N TYR A 116 3.44 -32.41 -1.49
CA TYR A 116 2.33 -31.95 -2.33
C TYR A 116 1.41 -30.95 -1.62
N CYS A 117 0.69 -30.16 -2.41
CA CYS A 117 -0.33 -29.23 -1.95
C CYS A 117 -1.70 -29.69 -2.44
N ASN A 118 -2.65 -29.89 -1.52
CA ASN A 118 -4.04 -30.19 -1.85
C ASN A 118 -4.93 -29.00 -1.56
N PHE A 119 -5.19 -28.21 -2.60
CA PHE A 119 -6.08 -27.04 -2.53
C PHE A 119 -7.49 -27.34 -2.00
N LYS A 120 -7.96 -28.60 -2.09
CA LYS A 120 -9.27 -28.99 -1.54
C LYS A 120 -9.33 -28.92 -0.02
N ASN A 121 -8.18 -28.91 0.66
CA ASN A 121 -8.11 -28.81 2.11
C ASN A 121 -8.22 -27.35 2.62
N ARG A 122 -8.26 -26.36 1.71
CA ARG A 122 -8.45 -24.96 2.09
C ARG A 122 -9.74 -24.79 2.89
N ARG A 123 -9.73 -23.85 3.83
CA ARG A 123 -10.93 -23.45 4.57
C ARG A 123 -11.84 -22.63 3.67
N VAL A 124 -13.13 -22.99 3.68
CA VAL A 124 -14.21 -22.22 3.04
C VAL A 124 -14.78 -21.18 4.01
N ASP A 125 -14.76 -21.47 5.32
CA ASP A 125 -15.10 -20.49 6.35
C ASP A 125 -14.00 -19.42 6.48
N SER A 126 -14.36 -18.21 6.89
CA SER A 126 -13.41 -17.13 7.19
C SER A 126 -12.74 -17.29 8.56
N CYS A 127 -11.63 -16.60 8.77
CA CYS A 127 -10.93 -16.61 10.05
C CYS A 127 -11.82 -16.06 11.19
N LYS A 128 -12.58 -15.00 10.91
CA LYS A 128 -13.56 -14.42 11.85
C LYS A 128 -14.63 -15.43 12.29
N VAL A 129 -15.09 -16.31 11.39
CA VAL A 129 -16.08 -17.34 11.75
C VAL A 129 -15.48 -18.44 12.64
N LEU A 130 -14.21 -18.80 12.43
CA LEU A 130 -13.55 -19.88 13.17
C LEU A 130 -13.07 -19.43 14.55
N CYS A 131 -12.51 -18.23 14.64
CA CYS A 131 -11.85 -17.72 15.85
C CYS A 131 -12.69 -16.63 16.58
N ILE A 132 -13.85 -16.27 16.03
CA ILE A 132 -14.83 -15.31 16.58
C ILE A 132 -14.12 -13.99 16.93
N SER A 133 -14.49 -13.35 18.04
CA SER A 133 -14.02 -12.07 18.55
C SER A 133 -12.59 -12.09 19.11
N LEU A 134 -11.79 -13.12 18.82
CA LEU A 134 -10.37 -13.14 19.20
C LEU A 134 -9.47 -12.57 18.10
N VAL A 135 -9.96 -12.52 16.86
CA VAL A 135 -9.15 -12.15 15.70
C VAL A 135 -9.78 -11.04 14.87
N GLU A 136 -8.92 -10.24 14.26
CA GLU A 136 -9.24 -9.26 13.22
C GLU A 136 -8.66 -9.72 11.90
N GLN A 137 -9.31 -9.29 10.83
CA GLN A 137 -8.91 -9.56 9.46
C GLN A 137 -8.97 -8.22 8.74
N ASP A 138 -7.78 -7.73 8.40
CA ASP A 138 -7.54 -6.43 7.78
C ASP A 138 -7.06 -6.63 6.35
N GLU A 139 -7.29 -5.65 5.49
CA GLU A 139 -6.77 -5.63 4.12
C GLU A 139 -5.57 -4.70 4.05
N GLU A 140 -4.43 -5.22 3.59
CA GLU A 140 -3.22 -4.44 3.33
C GLU A 140 -3.00 -4.29 1.84
N MET A 141 -2.67 -3.07 1.41
CA MET A 141 -2.27 -2.82 0.04
C MET A 141 -0.84 -3.30 -0.21
N THR A 142 -0.67 -4.10 -1.25
CA THR A 142 0.62 -4.50 -1.79
C THR A 142 1.24 -3.38 -2.64
N VAL A 143 2.52 -3.53 -2.97
CA VAL A 143 3.26 -2.59 -3.83
C VAL A 143 2.61 -2.41 -5.21
N ASP A 144 1.80 -3.38 -5.63
CA ASP A 144 1.21 -3.48 -6.96
C ASP A 144 -0.22 -2.89 -6.99
N GLY A 145 -0.72 -2.46 -5.84
CA GLY A 145 -2.09 -1.95 -5.65
C GLY A 145 -3.12 -3.03 -5.35
N ASP A 146 -2.75 -4.31 -5.38
CA ASP A 146 -3.61 -5.42 -4.93
C ASP A 146 -3.75 -5.43 -3.41
N THR A 147 -4.85 -5.99 -2.90
CA THR A 147 -5.10 -6.15 -1.45
C THR A 147 -4.82 -7.57 -0.99
N GLU A 148 -4.06 -7.72 0.09
CA GLU A 148 -3.89 -8.99 0.80
C GLU A 148 -4.55 -8.95 2.19
N GLU A 149 -5.25 -10.02 2.55
CA GLU A 149 -5.87 -10.14 3.88
C GLU A 149 -4.82 -10.59 4.92
N VAL A 150 -4.69 -9.81 5.99
CA VAL A 150 -3.82 -10.09 7.14
C VAL A 150 -4.67 -10.41 8.36
N VAL A 151 -4.31 -11.48 9.07
CA VAL A 151 -5.02 -11.92 10.28
C VAL A 151 -4.21 -11.55 11.53
N ARG A 152 -4.86 -10.88 12.46
CA ARG A 152 -4.29 -10.40 13.73
C ARG A 152 -5.13 -10.82 14.90
N PHE A 153 -4.54 -10.87 16.10
CA PHE A 153 -5.37 -10.84 17.31
C PHE A 153 -5.97 -9.44 17.46
N VAL A 154 -7.21 -9.35 17.97
CA VAL A 154 -7.85 -8.06 18.33
C VAL A 154 -6.94 -7.23 19.25
N HIS A 155 -6.16 -7.91 20.10
CA HIS A 155 -5.09 -7.31 20.88
C HIS A 155 -4.09 -8.38 21.33
N ASN A 156 -2.84 -8.00 21.64
CA ASN A 156 -1.81 -8.97 22.07
C ASN A 156 -2.21 -9.76 23.33
N THR A 157 -3.07 -9.17 24.17
CA THR A 157 -3.56 -9.78 25.41
C THR A 157 -4.40 -11.03 25.16
N ALA A 158 -5.05 -11.15 23.99
CA ALA A 158 -5.84 -12.33 23.64
C ALA A 158 -4.93 -13.57 23.49
N GLY A 159 -3.83 -13.45 22.73
CA GLY A 159 -2.85 -14.52 22.60
C GLY A 159 -2.20 -14.88 23.94
N ARG A 160 -1.85 -13.87 24.76
CA ARG A 160 -1.33 -14.10 26.12
C ARG A 160 -2.32 -14.83 27.00
N TYR A 161 -3.61 -14.50 26.92
CA TYR A 161 -4.66 -15.17 27.68
C TYR A 161 -4.71 -16.67 27.34
N LEU A 162 -4.69 -17.02 26.05
CA LEU A 162 -4.70 -18.42 25.58
C LEU A 162 -3.52 -19.23 26.12
N ILE A 163 -2.34 -18.61 26.24
CA ILE A 163 -1.14 -19.23 26.83
C ILE A 163 -1.31 -19.41 28.33
N HIS A 164 -1.69 -18.36 29.07
CA HIS A 164 -1.77 -18.41 30.54
C HIS A 164 -2.83 -19.39 31.05
N THR A 165 -3.90 -19.58 30.29
CA THR A 165 -4.99 -20.53 30.61
C THR A 165 -4.70 -21.95 30.14
N GLY A 166 -3.60 -22.19 29.43
CA GLY A 166 -3.22 -23.51 28.93
C GLY A 166 -4.06 -24.00 27.75
N HIS A 167 -4.81 -23.12 27.09
CA HIS A 167 -5.51 -23.46 25.84
C HIS A 167 -4.56 -23.61 24.65
N ILE A 168 -3.41 -22.93 24.72
CA ILE A 168 -2.31 -23.05 23.74
C ILE A 168 -1.02 -23.23 24.51
N ASP A 169 -0.32 -24.34 24.24
CA ASP A 169 1.06 -24.51 24.69
C ASP A 169 2.01 -23.85 23.68
N LEU A 170 2.63 -22.74 24.10
CA LEU A 170 3.52 -21.97 23.25
C LEU A 170 4.72 -22.80 22.77
N LEU A 171 5.34 -23.60 23.63
CA LEU A 171 6.52 -24.39 23.28
C LEU A 171 6.15 -25.49 22.27
N GLU A 172 4.99 -26.12 22.45
CA GLU A 172 4.45 -27.12 21.53
C GLU A 172 4.15 -26.52 20.15
N GLU A 173 3.56 -25.32 20.10
CA GLU A 173 3.30 -24.62 18.83
C GLU A 173 4.58 -24.16 18.12
N HIS A 174 5.59 -23.68 18.86
CA HIS A 174 6.91 -23.42 18.27
C HIS A 174 7.56 -24.70 17.74
N THR A 175 7.40 -25.84 18.43
CA THR A 175 7.90 -27.15 17.99
C THR A 175 7.25 -27.58 16.69
N ARG A 176 5.92 -27.52 16.60
CA ARG A 176 5.15 -27.81 15.38
C ARG A 176 5.50 -26.88 14.23
N MET A 177 5.76 -25.59 14.51
CA MET A 177 6.16 -24.63 13.49
C MET A 177 7.57 -24.88 12.98
N ALA A 178 8.54 -25.09 13.87
CA ALA A 178 9.92 -25.42 13.51
C ALA A 178 9.99 -26.73 12.71
N LEU A 179 9.25 -27.76 13.12
CA LEU A 179 9.21 -29.05 12.45
C LEU A 179 8.62 -28.92 11.04
N PHE A 180 7.48 -28.24 10.91
CA PHE A 180 6.85 -28.00 9.61
C PHE A 180 7.79 -27.24 8.68
N CYS A 181 8.36 -26.11 9.12
CA CYS A 181 9.24 -25.30 8.29
C CYS A 181 10.50 -26.08 7.88
N SER A 182 11.11 -26.86 8.79
CA SER A 182 12.29 -27.67 8.48
C SER A 182 11.95 -28.72 7.40
N ARG A 183 10.89 -29.50 7.58
CA ARG A 183 10.44 -30.50 6.60
C ARG A 183 10.07 -29.86 5.27
N TYR A 184 9.37 -28.73 5.31
CA TYR A 184 8.95 -27.98 4.15
C TYR A 184 10.14 -27.50 3.31
N LEU A 185 11.15 -26.89 3.94
CA LEU A 185 12.35 -26.40 3.27
C LEU A 185 13.24 -27.53 2.71
N THR A 186 13.08 -28.78 3.16
CA THR A 186 13.78 -29.95 2.62
C THR A 186 12.91 -30.90 1.80
N SER A 187 11.65 -30.54 1.57
CA SER A 187 10.71 -31.37 0.82
C SER A 187 11.03 -31.41 -0.67
N GLN A 188 10.40 -32.32 -1.41
CA GLN A 188 10.65 -32.52 -2.85
C GLN A 188 10.65 -31.22 -3.67
N PRO A 189 9.70 -30.27 -3.51
CA PRO A 189 9.70 -29.01 -4.27
C PRO A 189 10.92 -28.09 -4.01
N PHE A 190 11.68 -28.36 -2.96
CA PHE A 190 12.89 -27.63 -2.58
C PHE A 190 14.19 -28.36 -2.97
N HIS A 191 14.12 -29.56 -3.53
CA HIS A 191 15.31 -30.32 -3.93
C HIS A 191 16.24 -29.52 -4.86
N LYS A 192 17.53 -29.56 -4.56
CA LYS A 192 18.57 -28.97 -5.42
C LYS A 192 18.57 -29.66 -6.79
N GLY A 193 18.66 -28.88 -7.86
CA GLY A 193 18.77 -29.39 -9.23
C GLY A 193 17.45 -29.55 -10.00
N LEU A 194 16.30 -29.27 -9.39
CA LEU A 194 15.05 -29.18 -10.14
C LEU A 194 15.12 -28.06 -11.20
N ARG A 195 14.65 -28.37 -12.41
CA ARG A 195 14.47 -27.41 -13.51
C ARG A 195 13.27 -26.49 -13.24
N ALA A 196 13.06 -25.49 -14.10
CA ALA A 196 11.98 -24.53 -13.94
C ALA A 196 10.60 -25.17 -14.05
N GLU A 197 10.39 -26.13 -14.95
CA GLU A 197 9.06 -26.69 -15.23
C GLU A 197 8.44 -27.41 -14.02
N PRO A 198 9.14 -28.33 -13.31
CA PRO A 198 8.58 -28.93 -12.09
C PRO A 198 8.31 -27.91 -10.98
N ILE A 199 9.15 -26.87 -10.86
CA ILE A 199 8.95 -25.80 -9.88
C ILE A 199 7.66 -25.04 -10.21
N GLN A 200 7.43 -24.70 -11.48
CA GLN A 200 6.18 -24.07 -11.91
C GLN A 200 4.96 -24.94 -11.61
N GLU A 201 5.04 -26.26 -11.84
CA GLU A 201 3.95 -27.18 -11.47
C GLU A 201 3.64 -27.15 -9.97
N PHE A 202 4.66 -27.17 -9.12
CA PHE A 202 4.46 -27.02 -7.67
C PHE A 202 3.89 -25.65 -7.30
N ALA A 203 4.33 -24.58 -7.97
CA ALA A 203 3.80 -23.24 -7.76
C ALA A 203 2.32 -23.15 -8.16
N LEU A 204 1.93 -23.72 -9.31
CA LEU A 204 0.54 -23.80 -9.78
C LEU A 204 -0.36 -24.62 -8.85
N SER A 205 0.20 -25.55 -8.07
CA SER A 205 -0.52 -26.25 -7.00
C SER A 205 -0.71 -25.41 -5.72
N GLY A 206 0.00 -24.29 -5.60
CA GLY A 206 0.03 -23.43 -4.41
C GLY A 206 1.02 -23.87 -3.34
N TYR A 207 1.97 -24.76 -3.66
CA TYR A 207 2.90 -25.33 -2.67
C TYR A 207 3.82 -24.29 -2.03
N TYR A 208 4.12 -23.19 -2.74
CA TYR A 208 5.01 -22.14 -2.25
C TYR A 208 4.31 -21.07 -1.40
N GLY A 209 3.01 -21.23 -1.08
CA GLY A 209 2.24 -20.22 -0.35
C GLY A 209 2.66 -19.95 1.10
N PHE A 210 3.53 -20.78 1.67
CA PHE A 210 4.14 -20.58 2.99
C PHE A 210 5.66 -20.32 2.93
N LEU A 211 6.21 -20.13 1.73
CA LEU A 211 7.65 -19.94 1.47
C LEU A 211 8.23 -18.78 2.29
N ASP A 212 7.62 -17.61 2.18
CA ASP A 212 8.17 -16.38 2.76
C ASP A 212 8.23 -16.48 4.30
N TYR A 213 7.13 -16.89 4.94
CA TYR A 213 7.11 -17.11 6.38
C TYR A 213 8.13 -18.18 6.82
N ALA A 214 8.15 -19.35 6.15
CA ALA A 214 9.03 -20.45 6.55
C ALA A 214 10.50 -20.04 6.48
N VAL A 215 10.93 -19.44 5.37
CA VAL A 215 12.32 -19.02 5.16
C VAL A 215 12.74 -17.97 6.20
N ALA A 216 11.91 -16.96 6.45
CA ALA A 216 12.27 -15.86 7.34
C ALA A 216 12.33 -16.27 8.83
N THR A 217 11.57 -17.30 9.24
CA THR A 217 11.27 -17.52 10.66
C THR A 217 11.66 -18.89 11.20
N TRP A 218 11.98 -19.89 10.36
CA TRP A 218 12.25 -21.26 10.84
C TRP A 218 13.39 -21.33 11.87
N LEU A 219 14.46 -20.54 11.69
CA LEU A 219 15.57 -20.45 12.64
C LEU A 219 15.16 -19.86 13.98
N HIS A 220 14.18 -18.95 14.00
CA HIS A 220 13.64 -18.36 15.23
C HIS A 220 12.87 -19.42 16.02
N HIS A 221 11.95 -20.14 15.36
CA HIS A 221 11.19 -21.21 16.02
C HIS A 221 12.10 -22.32 16.53
N LEU A 222 13.10 -22.74 15.73
CA LEU A 222 14.08 -23.73 16.15
C LEU A 222 14.88 -23.25 17.37
N SER A 223 15.36 -22.00 17.38
CA SER A 223 16.09 -21.43 18.52
C SER A 223 15.24 -21.46 19.80
N PHE A 224 13.99 -21.01 19.71
CA PHE A 224 13.07 -20.97 20.84
C PHE A 224 12.88 -22.35 21.47
N VAL A 225 12.72 -23.39 20.63
CA VAL A 225 12.52 -24.77 21.10
C VAL A 225 13.79 -25.34 21.72
N LEU A 226 14.96 -25.08 21.13
CA LEU A 226 16.24 -25.54 21.67
C LEU A 226 16.57 -24.90 23.03
N ASP A 227 16.08 -23.69 23.28
CA ASP A 227 16.25 -23.00 24.56
C ASP A 227 15.25 -23.50 25.63
N GLY A 228 14.06 -23.95 25.22
CA GLY A 228 12.97 -24.44 26.08
C GLY A 228 12.83 -25.97 26.18
N SER A 229 13.77 -26.74 25.63
CA SER A 229 13.61 -28.17 25.34
C SER A 229 13.42 -29.11 26.54
N SER A 230 13.60 -28.64 27.78
CA SER A 230 13.47 -29.49 28.97
C SER A 230 12.07 -30.06 29.20
N ASN A 231 11.05 -29.50 28.54
CA ASN A 231 9.64 -29.76 28.83
C ASN A 231 8.91 -30.59 27.73
N LEU A 232 9.61 -31.03 26.69
CA LEU A 232 8.99 -31.71 25.54
C LEU A 232 9.11 -33.24 25.59
N ALA A 233 8.18 -33.93 24.93
CA ALA A 233 8.25 -35.37 24.77
C ALA A 233 9.46 -35.78 23.90
N ALA A 234 10.16 -36.85 24.30
CA ALA A 234 11.39 -37.29 23.66
C ALA A 234 11.24 -37.56 22.15
N GLY A 235 10.10 -38.13 21.73
CA GLY A 235 9.83 -38.43 20.31
C GLY A 235 9.66 -37.19 19.44
N GLU A 236 8.97 -36.16 19.94
CA GLU A 236 8.73 -34.92 19.17
C GLU A 236 10.02 -34.11 19.02
N ILE A 237 10.85 -34.06 20.06
CA ILE A 237 12.18 -33.45 19.99
C ILE A 237 13.04 -34.20 18.98
N PHE A 238 13.07 -35.53 19.00
CA PHE A 238 13.88 -36.32 18.07
C PHE A 238 13.53 -36.03 16.61
N ASP A 239 12.24 -35.99 16.28
CA ASP A 239 11.75 -35.68 14.94
C ASP A 239 12.16 -34.27 14.48
N LEU A 240 12.07 -33.29 15.39
CA LEU A 240 12.49 -31.93 15.14
C LEU A 240 14.00 -31.84 14.92
N LEU A 241 14.81 -32.41 15.81
CA LEU A 241 16.27 -32.39 15.72
C LEU A 241 16.74 -33.07 14.43
N SER A 242 16.12 -34.19 14.05
CA SER A 242 16.40 -34.89 12.79
C SER A 242 16.09 -34.00 11.57
N SER A 243 14.90 -33.40 11.55
CA SER A 243 14.47 -32.54 10.44
C SER A 243 15.30 -31.26 10.34
N ALA A 244 15.64 -30.64 11.48
CA ALA A 244 16.49 -29.45 11.55
C ALA A 244 17.93 -29.76 11.12
N THR A 245 18.49 -30.89 11.57
CA THR A 245 19.82 -31.36 11.13
C THR A 245 19.85 -31.54 9.62
N ASN A 246 18.84 -32.22 9.05
CA ASN A 246 18.72 -32.40 7.60
C ASN A 246 18.64 -31.05 6.87
N THR A 247 17.88 -30.09 7.40
CA THR A 247 17.73 -28.76 6.80
C THR A 247 19.05 -28.00 6.79
N LEU A 248 19.73 -27.94 7.94
CA LEU A 248 21.03 -27.29 8.07
C LEU A 248 22.05 -27.94 7.12
N GLN A 249 22.17 -29.27 7.12
CA GLN A 249 23.09 -29.99 6.23
C GLN A 249 22.75 -29.81 4.75
N THR A 250 21.46 -29.84 4.39
CA THR A 250 21.02 -29.69 3.00
C THR A 250 21.51 -28.38 2.42
N TYR A 251 21.63 -27.33 3.22
CA TYR A 251 21.94 -26.00 2.73
C TYR A 251 23.26 -25.42 3.28
N ASP A 252 24.07 -26.22 3.98
CA ASP A 252 25.40 -25.86 4.45
C ASP A 252 26.47 -25.84 3.33
N ILE A 253 27.63 -25.28 3.66
CA ILE A 253 28.73 -24.72 2.82
C ILE A 253 29.61 -25.77 2.11
N PRO A 254 30.31 -25.43 0.99
CA PRO A 254 31.02 -26.36 0.12
C PRO A 254 32.19 -27.11 0.76
N GLU A 255 32.50 -28.28 0.19
CA GLU A 255 33.70 -29.11 0.35
C GLU A 255 34.98 -28.29 0.61
N GLY A 256 35.37 -28.09 1.87
CA GLY A 256 36.59 -27.34 2.19
C GLY A 256 36.84 -27.01 3.66
N SER A 257 35.82 -27.03 4.52
CA SER A 257 35.96 -26.79 5.97
C SER A 257 35.84 -28.05 6.83
N VAL A 258 36.05 -29.24 6.25
CA VAL A 258 36.31 -30.47 7.02
C VAL A 258 37.81 -30.75 6.97
N SER A 259 38.60 -29.89 7.58
CA SER A 259 39.91 -30.32 8.07
C SER A 259 39.66 -31.10 9.37
N THR A 260 40.02 -32.38 9.32
CA THR A 260 40.08 -33.37 10.41
C THR A 260 38.75 -33.85 11.00
N LEU A 261 38.08 -34.73 10.27
CA LEU A 261 37.78 -36.07 10.79
C LEU A 261 38.02 -37.06 9.65
N SER A 262 39.17 -37.70 9.74
CA SER A 262 39.69 -38.73 8.86
C SER A 262 38.65 -39.78 8.54
N SER A 263 38.63 -40.12 7.24
CA SER A 263 38.27 -41.42 6.68
C SER A 263 38.41 -42.60 7.66
N SER A 264 37.28 -43.06 8.16
CA SER A 264 37.08 -44.47 8.45
C SER A 264 35.61 -44.81 8.21
N THR A 265 35.41 -45.78 7.34
CA THR A 265 34.21 -46.58 7.18
C THR A 265 33.64 -46.99 8.55
N GLN A 266 32.66 -46.24 9.04
CA GLN A 266 31.67 -46.73 10.00
C GLN A 266 30.37 -45.92 9.88
N LYS A 267 29.32 -46.62 9.48
CA LYS A 267 27.92 -46.22 9.55
C LYS A 267 27.54 -46.14 11.03
N ALA A 268 28.00 -45.11 11.74
CA ALA A 268 27.60 -44.85 13.12
C ALA A 268 26.42 -43.87 13.10
N SER A 269 25.21 -44.39 13.27
CA SER A 269 24.02 -43.60 13.57
C SER A 269 24.25 -42.86 14.88
N THR A 270 24.74 -41.63 14.82
CA THR A 270 24.75 -40.74 15.98
C THR A 270 23.44 -39.98 15.96
N GLU A 271 22.55 -40.36 16.86
CA GLU A 271 21.28 -39.68 17.16
C GLU A 271 21.51 -38.15 17.28
N PRO A 272 20.68 -37.32 16.61
CA PRO A 272 20.86 -35.88 16.65
C PRO A 272 20.58 -35.35 18.06
N THR A 273 21.57 -34.68 18.67
CA THR A 273 21.45 -34.09 20.00
C THR A 273 21.20 -32.58 19.91
N ILE A 274 20.56 -32.02 20.94
CA ILE A 274 20.28 -30.59 21.08
C ILE A 274 21.58 -29.77 20.94
N GLN A 275 22.64 -30.19 21.62
CA GLN A 275 23.94 -29.49 21.57
C GLN A 275 24.52 -29.46 20.16
N LYS A 276 24.39 -30.55 19.39
CA LYS A 276 24.88 -30.63 18.01
C LYS A 276 24.13 -29.67 17.10
N VAL A 277 22.80 -29.66 17.18
CA VAL A 277 21.97 -28.73 16.39
C VAL A 277 22.25 -27.28 16.77
N GLN A 278 22.44 -26.96 18.05
CA GLN A 278 22.83 -25.62 18.51
C GLN A 278 24.18 -25.17 17.96
N VAL A 279 25.16 -26.07 17.83
CA VAL A 279 26.46 -25.77 17.20
C VAL A 279 26.26 -25.45 15.72
N MET A 280 25.59 -26.33 14.98
CA MET A 280 25.32 -26.13 13.54
C MET A 280 24.54 -24.83 13.29
N LEU A 281 23.56 -24.51 14.15
CA LEU A 281 22.79 -23.28 14.07
C LEU A 281 23.67 -22.03 14.26
N ARG A 282 24.66 -22.08 15.16
CA ARG A 282 25.61 -20.97 15.36
C ARG A 282 26.51 -20.79 14.14
N GLU A 283 27.05 -21.88 13.61
CA GLU A 283 27.89 -21.86 12.40
C GLU A 283 27.11 -21.31 11.19
N TRP A 284 25.89 -21.78 11.00
CA TRP A 284 24.98 -21.30 9.97
C TRP A 284 24.75 -19.78 10.06
N ARG A 285 24.47 -19.25 11.26
CA ARG A 285 24.27 -17.80 11.46
C ARG A 285 25.55 -16.99 11.17
N GLN A 286 26.73 -17.54 11.46
CA GLN A 286 28.01 -16.87 11.21
C GLN A 286 28.40 -16.86 9.73
N ASN A 287 28.01 -17.90 8.99
CA ASN A 287 28.39 -18.09 7.59
C ASN A 287 27.46 -17.39 6.57
N GLY A 288 26.53 -16.55 7.05
CA GLY A 288 25.43 -15.89 6.32
C GLY A 288 25.80 -14.92 5.19
N LYS A 289 26.88 -15.13 4.43
CA LYS A 289 27.22 -14.33 3.24
C LYS A 289 26.93 -15.01 1.90
N ARG A 290 26.66 -16.32 1.86
CA ARG A 290 26.26 -17.07 0.64
C ARG A 290 25.44 -18.32 0.97
N CYS A 291 24.28 -18.15 1.59
CA CYS A 291 23.46 -19.30 1.96
C CYS A 291 22.98 -20.06 0.71
N HIS A 292 23.17 -21.39 0.66
CA HIS A 292 22.63 -22.20 -0.45
C HIS A 292 21.10 -22.17 -0.49
N LEU A 293 20.45 -21.85 0.64
CA LEU A 293 19.01 -21.64 0.72
C LEU A 293 18.58 -20.41 -0.07
N GLU A 294 19.26 -19.26 0.06
CA GLU A 294 18.96 -18.04 -0.73
C GLU A 294 19.05 -18.31 -2.23
N LYS A 295 20.09 -19.04 -2.67
CA LYS A 295 20.23 -19.45 -4.08
C LYS A 295 19.06 -20.33 -4.51
N ARG A 296 18.61 -21.24 -3.65
CA ARG A 296 17.47 -22.11 -3.96
C ARG A 296 16.17 -21.31 -4.04
N ILE A 297 15.97 -20.35 -3.13
CA ILE A 297 14.82 -19.43 -3.14
C ILE A 297 14.84 -18.58 -4.41
N SER A 298 16.00 -18.07 -4.84
CA SER A 298 16.13 -17.33 -6.09
C SER A 298 15.64 -18.17 -7.27
N ILE A 299 16.14 -19.41 -7.41
CA ILE A 299 15.72 -20.32 -8.50
C ILE A 299 14.20 -20.58 -8.45
N ILE A 300 13.64 -20.77 -7.26
CA ILE A 300 12.19 -21.00 -7.09
C ILE A 300 11.41 -19.77 -7.53
N ARG A 301 11.80 -18.58 -7.08
CA ARG A 301 11.13 -17.33 -7.42
C ARG A 301 11.26 -16.99 -8.90
N ASP A 302 12.45 -17.15 -9.50
CA ASP A 302 12.64 -16.92 -10.94
C ASP A 302 11.73 -17.84 -11.78
N ALA A 303 11.54 -19.11 -11.36
CA ALA A 303 10.60 -20.02 -11.99
C ALA A 303 9.14 -19.60 -11.78
N MET A 304 8.76 -19.11 -10.59
CA MET A 304 7.41 -18.59 -10.32
C MET A 304 7.11 -17.34 -11.15
N GLU A 305 8.05 -16.41 -11.24
CA GLU A 305 7.94 -15.15 -12.00
C GLU A 305 7.76 -15.38 -13.50
N SER A 306 8.29 -16.50 -14.02
CA SER A 306 8.13 -16.86 -15.43
C SER A 306 6.75 -17.45 -15.80
N ILE A 307 5.85 -17.62 -14.83
CA ILE A 307 4.48 -18.10 -15.08
C ILE A 307 3.64 -16.94 -15.62
N ASP A 308 3.11 -17.11 -16.84
CA ASP A 308 2.13 -16.18 -17.40
C ASP A 308 0.75 -16.39 -16.75
N VAL A 309 0.48 -15.62 -15.69
CA VAL A 309 -0.78 -15.64 -14.94
C VAL A 309 -1.99 -15.29 -15.83
N SER A 310 -1.78 -14.50 -16.88
CA SER A 310 -2.84 -14.07 -17.81
C SER A 310 -3.30 -15.22 -18.72
N ALA A 311 -2.41 -16.16 -19.04
CA ALA A 311 -2.70 -17.35 -19.82
C ALA A 311 -3.32 -18.51 -19.00
N LEU A 312 -3.28 -18.44 -17.67
CA LEU A 312 -3.86 -19.48 -16.82
C LEU A 312 -5.40 -19.52 -16.93
N ASN A 313 -5.96 -20.73 -16.89
CA ASN A 313 -7.40 -20.89 -16.68
C ASN A 313 -7.82 -20.39 -15.29
N GLU A 314 -9.11 -20.06 -15.13
CA GLU A 314 -9.65 -19.47 -13.90
C GLU A 314 -9.29 -20.28 -12.65
N ARG A 315 -9.46 -21.61 -12.70
CA ARG A 315 -9.15 -22.49 -11.57
C ARG A 315 -7.67 -22.45 -11.18
N ALA A 316 -6.76 -22.53 -12.14
CA ALA A 316 -5.32 -22.48 -11.90
C ALA A 316 -4.90 -21.11 -11.36
N ARG A 317 -5.46 -20.03 -11.92
CA ARG A 317 -5.24 -18.66 -11.44
C ARG A 317 -5.70 -18.48 -9.99
N THR A 318 -6.89 -18.98 -9.63
CA THR A 318 -7.40 -18.93 -8.25
C THR A 318 -6.50 -19.67 -7.28
N ILE A 319 -6.00 -20.86 -7.64
CA ILE A 319 -5.10 -21.63 -6.77
C ILE A 319 -3.77 -20.89 -6.61
N PHE A 320 -3.20 -20.43 -7.72
CA PHE A 320 -1.90 -19.78 -7.75
C PHE A 320 -1.91 -18.49 -6.91
N LEU A 321 -2.82 -17.55 -7.21
CA LEU A 321 -2.89 -16.26 -6.51
C LEU A 321 -3.41 -16.44 -5.07
N GLY A 322 -4.39 -17.33 -4.87
CA GLY A 322 -5.02 -17.53 -3.57
C GLY A 322 -4.14 -18.19 -2.52
N LEU A 323 -3.08 -18.91 -2.91
CA LEU A 323 -2.11 -19.51 -1.99
C LEU A 323 -0.74 -18.83 -2.03
N ASN A 324 -0.18 -18.57 -3.21
CA ASN A 324 1.16 -17.96 -3.32
C ASN A 324 1.15 -16.44 -3.11
N GLY A 325 0.00 -15.80 -3.30
CA GLY A 325 -0.17 -14.35 -3.24
C GLY A 325 -0.05 -13.64 -4.60
N PRO A 326 -0.52 -12.38 -4.69
CA PRO A 326 -0.47 -11.57 -5.90
C PRO A 326 0.96 -11.15 -6.31
N SER A 327 1.79 -10.73 -5.34
CA SER A 327 3.12 -10.23 -5.67
C SER A 327 4.09 -11.36 -6.03
N SER A 328 4.57 -11.35 -7.27
CA SER A 328 5.49 -12.38 -7.79
C SER A 328 6.96 -11.97 -7.71
N PHE A 329 7.28 -10.67 -7.77
CA PHE A 329 8.66 -10.18 -7.83
C PHE A 329 9.19 -9.87 -6.44
N LYS A 330 9.93 -10.79 -5.80
CA LYS A 330 10.38 -10.62 -4.41
C LYS A 330 11.88 -10.87 -4.24
N CYS A 331 12.55 -10.08 -3.40
CA CYS A 331 13.99 -10.23 -3.14
C CYS A 331 14.30 -11.55 -2.40
N PRO A 332 15.09 -12.50 -2.93
CA PRO A 332 15.32 -13.82 -2.32
C PRO A 332 16.09 -13.80 -0.99
N ARG A 333 16.61 -12.64 -0.57
CA ARG A 333 17.34 -12.49 0.69
C ARG A 333 16.40 -12.27 1.86
N SER A 334 16.35 -13.23 2.79
CA SER A 334 15.40 -13.22 3.92
C SER A 334 15.57 -12.06 4.90
N ASP A 335 16.76 -11.45 4.95
CA ASP A 335 17.08 -10.28 5.76
C ASP A 335 16.73 -8.95 5.08
N CYS A 336 16.29 -8.98 3.82
CA CYS A 336 15.89 -7.78 3.08
C CYS A 336 14.45 -7.35 3.42
N HIS A 337 14.22 -6.04 3.53
CA HIS A 337 12.87 -5.47 3.70
C HIS A 337 11.91 -5.87 2.56
N ASN A 338 12.42 -5.99 1.33
CA ASN A 338 11.65 -6.38 0.14
C ASN A 338 11.50 -7.91 -0.03
N PHE A 339 11.86 -8.70 0.99
CA PHE A 339 11.71 -10.15 0.94
C PHE A 339 10.24 -10.58 0.93
N ASN A 340 9.41 -9.95 1.76
CA ASN A 340 7.97 -10.23 1.87
C ASN A 340 7.14 -9.34 0.94
N ASN A 341 7.47 -8.04 0.88
CA ASN A 341 6.65 -7.03 0.20
C ASN A 341 6.80 -7.05 -1.32
N GLY A 342 7.99 -7.43 -1.81
CA GLY A 342 8.27 -7.50 -3.23
C GLY A 342 8.36 -6.16 -3.94
N PHE A 343 8.11 -6.20 -5.24
CA PHE A 343 8.25 -5.11 -6.20
C PHE A 343 7.15 -5.20 -7.25
N SER A 344 6.84 -4.07 -7.88
CA SER A 344 5.86 -3.98 -8.97
C SER A 344 6.28 -4.60 -10.29
N CYS A 345 7.57 -4.83 -10.49
CA CYS A 345 8.07 -5.50 -11.68
C CYS A 345 9.44 -6.15 -11.44
N SER A 346 9.79 -7.09 -12.32
CA SER A 346 11.10 -7.75 -12.30
C SER A 346 12.26 -6.75 -12.45
N GLN A 347 12.11 -5.68 -13.25
CA GLN A 347 13.20 -4.71 -13.43
C GLN A 347 13.53 -3.98 -12.12
N ALA A 348 12.53 -3.59 -11.33
CA ALA A 348 12.75 -2.95 -10.03
C ALA A 348 13.43 -3.90 -9.04
N ARG A 349 13.04 -5.19 -9.06
CA ARG A 349 13.68 -6.25 -8.29
C ARG A 349 15.14 -6.45 -8.69
N ASP A 350 15.43 -6.54 -9.98
CA ASP A 350 16.79 -6.79 -10.51
C ASP A 350 17.74 -5.65 -10.19
N VAL A 351 17.24 -4.41 -10.30
CA VAL A 351 17.93 -3.19 -9.90
C VAL A 351 18.34 -3.23 -8.42
N HIS A 352 17.42 -3.65 -7.55
CA HIS A 352 17.69 -3.83 -6.12
C HIS A 352 18.67 -4.99 -5.86
N MET A 353 18.56 -6.10 -6.60
CA MET A 353 19.46 -7.25 -6.45
C MET A 353 20.91 -6.93 -6.80
N ALA A 354 21.16 -6.00 -7.73
CA ALA A 354 22.52 -5.55 -8.04
C ALA A 354 23.24 -4.92 -6.83
N ASP A 355 22.50 -4.26 -5.92
CA ASP A 355 23.05 -3.69 -4.69
C ASP A 355 23.50 -4.78 -3.69
N HIS A 356 22.80 -5.92 -3.72
CA HIS A 356 23.07 -7.10 -2.91
C HIS A 356 24.22 -7.96 -3.46
N GLU A 357 24.24 -8.21 -4.77
CA GLU A 357 25.20 -9.13 -5.42
C GLU A 357 26.55 -8.47 -5.69
N ARG A 358 26.56 -7.16 -5.98
CA ARG A 358 27.75 -6.38 -6.34
C ARG A 358 28.66 -7.15 -7.32
N PRO A 359 28.13 -7.52 -8.50
CA PRO A 359 28.76 -8.53 -9.35
C PRO A 359 30.12 -8.09 -9.92
N PHE A 360 30.39 -6.79 -10.00
CA PHE A 360 31.61 -6.26 -10.60
C PHE A 360 32.74 -6.13 -9.57
N LYS A 361 33.64 -7.13 -9.51
CA LYS A 361 34.75 -7.17 -8.53
C LYS A 361 36.07 -6.74 -9.15
N CYS A 362 36.91 -6.08 -8.35
CA CYS A 362 38.25 -5.70 -8.78
C CYS A 362 39.20 -6.91 -8.78
N LEU A 363 39.92 -7.13 -9.88
CA LEU A 363 40.86 -8.25 -10.02
C LEU A 363 42.26 -7.93 -9.48
N ALA A 364 42.52 -6.69 -9.05
CA ALA A 364 43.80 -6.30 -8.51
C ALA A 364 44.08 -7.03 -7.18
N ARG A 365 45.26 -7.66 -7.09
CA ARG A 365 45.65 -8.49 -5.94
C ARG A 365 45.71 -7.63 -4.67
N GLY A 366 44.99 -8.06 -3.63
CA GLY A 366 44.94 -7.34 -2.35
C GLY A 366 44.03 -6.10 -2.33
N CYS A 367 43.30 -5.80 -3.40
CA CYS A 367 42.35 -4.70 -3.39
C CYS A 367 41.09 -5.03 -2.58
N PHE A 368 40.66 -4.12 -1.70
CA PHE A 368 39.41 -4.27 -0.94
C PHE A 368 38.20 -4.50 -1.85
N ALA A 369 38.17 -3.83 -3.00
CA ALA A 369 37.10 -3.91 -3.99
C ALA A 369 37.05 -5.24 -4.75
N GLY A 370 38.07 -6.09 -4.61
CA GLY A 370 38.01 -7.48 -5.07
C GLY A 370 37.12 -8.36 -4.20
N PHE A 371 36.97 -8.00 -2.92
CA PHE A 371 36.09 -8.71 -1.98
C PHE A 371 34.68 -8.13 -1.95
N THR A 372 34.55 -6.80 -1.93
CA THR A 372 33.26 -6.10 -1.79
C THR A 372 32.49 -5.99 -3.11
N GLY A 373 33.17 -5.70 -4.22
CA GLY A 373 32.56 -5.49 -5.53
C GLY A 373 31.73 -4.21 -5.65
N PHE A 374 31.26 -3.96 -6.87
CA PHE A 374 30.47 -2.80 -7.28
C PHE A 374 29.15 -3.23 -7.89
N ARG A 375 28.16 -2.33 -7.81
CA ARG A 375 26.83 -2.54 -8.38
C ARG A 375 26.87 -2.51 -9.91
N THR A 376 27.68 -1.61 -10.48
CA THR A 376 27.78 -1.39 -11.93
C THR A 376 29.21 -1.55 -12.45
N LYS A 377 29.32 -1.88 -13.74
CA LYS A 377 30.63 -1.96 -14.43
C LYS A 377 31.35 -0.61 -14.45
N SER A 378 30.60 0.48 -14.54
CA SER A 378 31.13 1.85 -14.57
C SER A 378 31.82 2.22 -13.25
N GLU A 379 31.25 1.85 -12.10
CA GLU A 379 31.87 2.03 -10.79
C GLU A 379 33.21 1.28 -10.67
N LEU A 380 33.26 0.02 -11.12
CA LEU A 380 34.50 -0.76 -11.15
C LEU A 380 35.57 -0.07 -12.03
N GLN A 381 35.18 0.45 -13.19
CA GLN A 381 36.10 1.16 -14.08
C GLN A 381 36.67 2.43 -13.44
N VAL A 382 35.83 3.21 -12.76
CA VAL A 382 36.27 4.39 -12.01
C VAL A 382 37.23 4.00 -10.88
N HIS A 383 36.90 2.98 -10.09
CA HIS A 383 37.77 2.45 -9.03
C HIS A 383 39.12 2.00 -9.58
N THR A 384 39.14 1.17 -10.63
CA THR A 384 40.38 0.64 -11.21
C THR A 384 41.26 1.77 -11.74
N LYS A 385 40.67 2.80 -12.38
CA LYS A 385 41.41 3.96 -12.89
C LYS A 385 42.06 4.79 -11.77
N LEU A 386 41.39 4.92 -10.63
CA LEU A 386 41.87 5.73 -9.50
C LEU A 386 42.89 4.99 -8.62
N HIS A 387 42.69 3.69 -8.41
CA HIS A 387 43.41 2.92 -7.38
C HIS A 387 44.37 1.87 -7.94
N HIS A 388 44.26 1.51 -9.22
CA HIS A 388 45.16 0.54 -9.90
C HIS A 388 45.64 1.05 -11.27
N PRO A 389 46.31 2.20 -11.34
CA PRO A 389 47.08 2.53 -12.53
C PRO A 389 48.26 1.55 -12.62
N ALA A 390 48.18 0.51 -13.44
CA ALA A 390 49.29 -0.45 -13.58
C ALA A 390 50.32 0.03 -14.61
N ASP A 391 51.59 -0.10 -14.24
CA ASP A 391 52.80 0.04 -15.05
C ASP A 391 52.71 -0.74 -16.38
N GLU A 392 52.79 -0.02 -17.51
CA GLU A 392 53.07 -0.63 -18.81
C GLU A 392 54.60 -0.79 -18.99
N PRO A 393 55.13 -1.96 -19.42
CA PRO A 393 56.55 -2.11 -19.75
C PRO A 393 56.95 -1.23 -20.95
N PRO A 394 58.22 -0.78 -21.04
CA PRO A 394 58.63 0.27 -21.96
C PRO A 394 58.45 -0.16 -23.41
N ALA A 395 57.69 0.66 -24.14
CA ALA A 395 57.29 0.45 -25.51
C ALA A 395 58.47 0.15 -26.46
N TYR A 396 58.30 -0.84 -27.33
CA TYR A 396 59.03 -0.91 -28.59
C TYR A 396 58.38 0.07 -29.59
N PHE A 397 59.15 1.06 -30.02
CA PHE A 397 58.81 2.16 -30.94
C PHE A 397 58.34 1.70 -32.34
N PRO A 398 57.77 2.57 -33.20
CA PRO A 398 56.92 3.74 -32.93
C PRO A 398 55.61 3.67 -33.75
N ARG A 399 54.49 4.01 -33.13
CA ARG A 399 53.54 4.90 -33.80
C ARG A 399 53.18 5.96 -32.80
N LEU A 400 53.38 7.22 -33.19
CA LEU A 400 52.91 8.38 -32.45
C LEU A 400 51.40 8.20 -32.23
N LYS A 401 51.00 7.60 -31.11
CA LYS A 401 49.64 7.76 -30.60
C LYS A 401 49.63 9.18 -30.08
N LYS A 402 48.99 10.05 -30.87
CA LYS A 402 48.62 11.40 -30.45
C LYS A 402 48.20 11.33 -28.99
N LYS A 403 48.81 12.18 -28.14
CA LYS A 403 48.31 12.53 -26.81
C LYS A 403 46.77 12.51 -26.92
N ALA A 404 46.08 11.73 -26.09
CA ALA A 404 44.62 11.80 -26.06
C ALA A 404 44.28 13.28 -25.87
N GLU A 405 43.82 13.93 -26.93
CA GLU A 405 43.58 15.36 -26.96
C GLU A 405 42.58 15.59 -25.84
N LYS A 406 42.93 16.48 -24.88
CA LYS A 406 42.00 16.87 -23.81
C LYS A 406 40.68 17.19 -24.50
N SER A 407 39.65 16.40 -24.22
CA SER A 407 38.40 16.61 -24.91
C SER A 407 37.68 17.80 -24.29
N ILE A 408 37.00 18.59 -25.13
CA ILE A 408 36.06 19.61 -24.64
C ILE A 408 35.03 19.00 -23.67
N PHE A 409 34.74 17.69 -23.78
CA PHE A 409 33.82 16.96 -22.88
C PHE A 409 34.31 16.91 -21.44
N ASP A 410 35.60 16.64 -21.23
CA ASP A 410 36.18 16.59 -19.89
C ASP A 410 36.17 17.98 -19.24
N ALA A 411 36.29 19.04 -20.05
CA ALA A 411 36.16 20.42 -19.59
C ALA A 411 34.71 20.77 -19.23
N CYS A 412 33.73 20.35 -20.05
CA CYS A 412 32.31 20.55 -19.79
C CYS A 412 31.83 19.87 -18.50
N ILE A 413 32.25 18.62 -18.24
CA ILE A 413 31.88 17.87 -17.03
C ILE A 413 32.50 18.47 -15.77
N LYS A 414 33.71 19.04 -15.88
CA LYS A 414 34.43 19.63 -14.75
C LYS A 414 34.03 21.07 -14.45
N GLY A 415 33.20 21.70 -15.29
CA GLY A 415 32.85 23.11 -15.12
C GLY A 415 33.97 24.09 -15.55
N ASP A 416 34.96 23.63 -16.32
CA ASP A 416 36.14 24.43 -16.68
C ASP A 416 35.87 25.35 -17.89
N LEU A 417 35.36 26.55 -17.60
CA LEU A 417 34.97 27.57 -18.59
C LEU A 417 36.12 27.99 -19.52
N ASP A 418 37.34 28.13 -18.99
CA ASP A 418 38.50 28.61 -19.76
C ASP A 418 38.96 27.57 -20.78
N SER A 419 38.97 26.28 -20.38
CA SER A 419 39.25 25.19 -21.30
C SER A 419 38.19 25.09 -22.40
N VAL A 420 36.89 25.19 -22.06
CA VAL A 420 35.79 25.17 -23.05
C VAL A 420 35.95 26.31 -24.06
N LYS A 421 36.21 27.53 -23.61
CA LYS A 421 36.45 28.68 -24.48
C LYS A 421 37.63 28.44 -25.43
N SER A 422 38.73 27.90 -24.91
CA SER A 422 39.91 27.56 -25.71
C SER A 422 39.65 26.47 -26.76
N PHE A 423 38.70 25.56 -26.55
CA PHE A 423 38.29 24.58 -27.57
C PHE A 423 37.39 25.16 -28.64
N LEU A 424 36.48 26.07 -28.27
CA LEU A 424 35.62 26.78 -29.22
C LEU A 424 36.42 27.68 -30.17
N GLU A 425 37.42 28.40 -29.65
CA GLU A 425 38.34 29.20 -30.48
C GLU A 425 39.16 28.36 -31.48
N ARG A 426 39.32 27.05 -31.21
CA ARG A 426 39.97 26.10 -32.12
C ARG A 426 39.00 25.45 -33.13
N GLY A 427 37.72 25.83 -33.12
CA GLY A 427 36.71 25.31 -34.05
C GLY A 427 36.34 23.85 -33.81
N VAL A 428 36.42 23.36 -32.56
CA VAL A 428 35.98 22.00 -32.23
C VAL A 428 34.47 21.90 -32.36
N ASP A 429 34.00 20.97 -33.20
CA ASP A 429 32.58 20.67 -33.36
C ASP A 429 31.97 20.15 -32.06
N VAL A 430 31.02 20.92 -31.52
CA VAL A 430 30.33 20.65 -30.25
C VAL A 430 28.99 19.94 -30.42
N ASN A 431 28.54 19.75 -31.67
CA ASN A 431 27.22 19.24 -32.00
C ASN A 431 27.17 17.72 -32.24
N ARG A 432 28.12 16.94 -31.71
CA ARG A 432 28.05 15.49 -31.90
C ARG A 432 27.01 14.88 -30.93
N PRO A 433 26.24 13.85 -31.34
CA PRO A 433 25.18 13.25 -30.52
C PRO A 433 25.62 12.75 -29.14
N HIS A 434 26.87 12.30 -29.00
CA HIS A 434 27.44 11.86 -27.72
C HIS A 434 27.84 13.02 -26.79
N CYS A 435 27.87 14.26 -27.28
CA CYS A 435 28.35 15.45 -26.58
C CYS A 435 27.21 16.26 -25.97
N ILE A 436 26.11 16.41 -26.72
CA ILE A 436 24.92 17.15 -26.28
C ILE A 436 24.33 16.59 -24.99
N GLY A 437 24.23 15.26 -24.91
CA GLY A 437 23.62 14.59 -23.76
C GLY A 437 24.39 14.81 -22.46
N LEU A 438 25.65 15.24 -22.52
CA LEU A 438 26.53 15.34 -21.37
C LEU A 438 26.60 16.76 -20.80
N TRP A 439 26.68 17.82 -21.59
CA TRP A 439 26.71 19.18 -21.02
C TRP A 439 25.33 19.63 -20.53
N ALA A 440 24.24 19.20 -21.17
CA ALA A 440 22.89 19.47 -20.68
C ALA A 440 22.58 18.67 -19.39
N ASN A 441 23.22 17.51 -19.21
CA ASN A 441 22.99 16.63 -18.05
C ASN A 441 24.01 16.85 -16.92
N TYR A 442 25.24 17.30 -17.19
CA TYR A 442 26.33 17.42 -16.21
C TYR A 442 27.05 18.78 -16.19
N GLY A 443 26.82 19.65 -17.18
CA GLY A 443 27.47 20.96 -17.27
C GLY A 443 26.76 22.07 -16.48
N SER A 444 27.48 23.17 -16.25
CA SER A 444 26.94 24.41 -15.66
C SER A 444 26.17 25.25 -16.68
N THR A 445 25.23 26.09 -16.22
CA THR A 445 24.43 26.98 -17.09
C THR A 445 25.30 27.90 -17.95
N GLU A 446 26.46 28.29 -17.44
CA GLU A 446 27.42 29.18 -18.07
C GLU A 446 28.14 28.51 -19.25
N ILE A 447 28.41 27.20 -19.14
CA ILE A 447 28.98 26.40 -20.24
C ILE A 447 27.92 26.20 -21.32
N ALA A 448 26.68 25.91 -20.94
CA ALA A 448 25.57 25.82 -21.88
C ALA A 448 25.39 27.12 -22.68
N LYS A 449 25.41 28.29 -22.01
CA LYS A 449 25.38 29.61 -22.68
C LYS A 449 26.51 29.75 -23.69
N MET A 450 27.73 29.42 -23.30
CA MET A 450 28.91 29.55 -24.17
C MET A 450 28.80 28.65 -25.41
N LEU A 451 28.34 27.40 -25.25
CA LEU A 451 28.18 26.45 -26.35
C LEU A 451 27.05 26.84 -27.29
N ILE A 452 25.91 27.31 -26.77
CA ILE A 452 24.76 27.75 -27.57
C ILE A 452 25.12 28.99 -28.39
N LEU A 453 25.81 29.96 -27.79
CA LEU A 453 26.21 31.20 -28.48
C LEU A 453 27.33 30.99 -29.51
N ALA A 454 28.20 30.00 -29.30
CA ALA A 454 29.33 29.76 -30.18
C ALA A 454 28.95 29.17 -31.55
N ASP A 455 27.77 28.56 -31.65
CA ASP A 455 27.30 27.90 -32.87
C ASP A 455 25.87 28.32 -33.26
N ASP A 456 25.54 29.58 -32.98
CA ASP A 456 24.29 30.25 -33.36
C ASP A 456 23.02 29.46 -33.00
N GLY A 457 23.03 28.78 -31.85
CA GLY A 457 21.90 27.99 -31.35
C GLY A 457 21.78 26.55 -31.89
N ALA A 458 22.68 26.10 -32.78
CA ALA A 458 22.64 24.72 -33.30
C ALA A 458 22.78 23.65 -32.20
N ALA A 459 23.58 23.94 -31.17
CA ALA A 459 23.77 23.06 -30.02
C ALA A 459 22.48 22.81 -29.21
N ALA A 460 21.55 23.77 -29.18
CA ALA A 460 20.26 23.62 -28.50
C ALA A 460 19.31 22.64 -29.20
N ASN A 461 19.55 22.36 -30.49
CA ASN A 461 18.64 21.63 -31.38
C ASN A 461 19.16 20.25 -31.82
N THR A 462 20.27 19.79 -31.25
CA THR A 462 20.85 18.49 -31.62
C THR A 462 20.37 17.39 -30.69
N ARG A 463 20.14 16.17 -31.20
CA ARG A 463 19.67 15.02 -30.40
C ARG A 463 20.84 14.15 -29.92
N ASN A 464 20.70 13.58 -28.73
CA ASN A 464 21.59 12.53 -28.26
C ASN A 464 21.23 11.15 -28.87
N LEU A 465 21.97 10.10 -28.49
CA LEU A 465 21.74 8.72 -28.96
C LEU A 465 20.41 8.09 -28.50
N MET A 466 19.65 8.76 -27.64
CA MET A 466 18.30 8.36 -27.19
C MET A 466 17.22 9.27 -27.80
N GLY A 467 17.57 10.02 -28.87
CA GLY A 467 16.68 10.99 -29.51
C GLY A 467 16.39 12.24 -28.68
N GLN A 468 17.02 12.44 -27.52
CA GLN A 468 16.70 13.52 -26.60
C GLN A 468 17.43 14.82 -26.96
N PHE A 469 16.70 15.93 -26.97
CA PHE A 469 17.27 17.27 -27.05
C PHE A 469 17.83 17.73 -25.70
N PRO A 470 18.74 18.73 -25.67
CA PRO A 470 19.18 19.37 -24.43
C PRO A 470 18.02 19.77 -23.52
N LEU A 471 16.91 20.25 -24.11
CA LEU A 471 15.72 20.66 -23.37
C LEU A 471 15.06 19.50 -22.61
N HIS A 472 15.04 18.27 -23.15
CA HIS A 472 14.53 17.10 -22.43
C HIS A 472 15.34 16.81 -21.16
N LEU A 473 16.67 16.89 -21.28
CA LEU A 473 17.60 16.62 -20.19
C LEU A 473 17.56 17.72 -19.13
N ALA A 474 17.47 18.98 -19.56
CA ALA A 474 17.30 20.13 -18.68
C ALA A 474 15.97 20.04 -17.90
N CYS A 475 14.88 19.60 -18.53
CA CYS A 475 13.60 19.43 -17.84
C CYS A 475 13.63 18.33 -16.76
N LYS A 476 14.49 17.31 -16.89
CA LYS A 476 14.71 16.30 -15.83
C LYS A 476 15.52 16.82 -14.64
N LYS A 477 16.12 18.02 -14.75
CA LYS A 477 17.07 18.58 -13.78
C LYS A 477 16.51 19.85 -13.16
N SER A 478 16.66 20.08 -11.85
CA SER A 478 16.14 21.27 -11.15
C SER A 478 16.84 22.60 -11.48
N ASP A 479 17.31 22.81 -12.72
CA ASP A 479 18.02 24.00 -13.18
C ASP A 479 17.15 24.86 -14.13
N ALA A 480 16.33 25.72 -13.52
CA ALA A 480 15.42 26.61 -14.23
C ALA A 480 16.11 27.58 -15.19
N LYS A 481 17.33 28.02 -14.86
CA LYS A 481 18.09 28.97 -15.69
C LYS A 481 18.53 28.31 -17.00
N LEU A 482 18.91 27.03 -16.95
CA LEU A 482 19.22 26.25 -18.14
C LEU A 482 17.98 26.02 -19.01
N VAL A 483 16.83 25.74 -18.39
CA VAL A 483 15.56 25.56 -19.10
C VAL A 483 15.15 26.84 -19.83
N ALA A 484 15.14 27.99 -19.15
CA ALA A 484 14.81 29.28 -19.77
C ALA A 484 15.74 29.63 -20.95
N LEU A 485 17.04 29.36 -20.79
CA LEU A 485 18.02 29.56 -21.86
C LEU A 485 17.72 28.67 -23.07
N LEU A 486 17.46 27.38 -22.85
CA LEU A 486 17.20 26.44 -23.94
C LEU A 486 15.87 26.72 -24.63
N VAL A 487 14.82 27.11 -23.89
CA VAL A 487 13.52 27.48 -24.47
C VAL A 487 13.65 28.62 -25.48
N SER A 488 14.51 29.61 -25.21
CA SER A 488 14.73 30.73 -26.13
C SER A 488 15.53 30.38 -27.40
N HIS A 489 16.23 29.24 -27.43
CA HIS A 489 17.11 28.82 -28.54
C HIS A 489 16.70 27.47 -29.17
N THR A 490 15.63 26.84 -28.68
CA THR A 490 15.10 25.57 -29.22
C THR A 490 13.99 25.86 -30.22
N ASN A 491 14.10 25.29 -31.42
CA ASN A 491 13.14 25.50 -32.51
C ASN A 491 11.81 24.77 -32.24
N ASP A 492 11.88 23.53 -31.76
CA ASP A 492 10.73 22.68 -31.48
C ASP A 492 10.69 22.28 -30.00
N LEU A 493 9.78 22.91 -29.25
CA LEU A 493 9.57 22.63 -27.82
C LEU A 493 8.74 21.35 -27.58
N ASN A 494 8.16 20.78 -28.64
CA ASN A 494 7.33 19.57 -28.61
C ASN A 494 8.04 18.36 -29.19
N ALA A 495 9.32 18.51 -29.53
CA ALA A 495 10.09 17.45 -30.12
C ALA A 495 10.08 16.22 -29.21
N ARG A 496 9.90 15.03 -29.78
CA ARG A 496 9.78 13.78 -29.03
C ARG A 496 11.07 12.97 -29.04
N ASP A 497 11.38 12.34 -27.91
CA ASP A 497 12.48 11.39 -27.79
C ASP A 497 12.11 9.96 -28.26
N GLU A 498 13.01 9.00 -28.14
CA GLU A 498 12.79 7.61 -28.56
C GLU A 498 11.71 6.86 -27.76
N TYR A 499 11.30 7.40 -26.60
CA TYR A 499 10.16 6.91 -25.82
C TYR A 499 8.89 7.71 -26.08
N ASN A 500 8.92 8.52 -27.15
CA ASN A 500 7.82 9.35 -27.59
C ASN A 500 7.42 10.41 -26.52
N LYS A 501 8.36 10.78 -25.65
CA LYS A 501 8.17 11.79 -24.60
C LYS A 501 8.63 13.16 -25.07
N SER A 502 7.83 14.17 -24.78
CA SER A 502 8.16 15.59 -24.94
C SER A 502 9.03 16.11 -23.79
N PRO A 503 9.61 17.32 -23.91
CA PRO A 503 10.26 17.99 -22.78
C PRO A 503 9.29 18.23 -21.60
N LEU A 504 8.00 18.45 -21.88
CA LEU A 504 6.97 18.61 -20.85
C LEU A 504 6.74 17.31 -20.08
N ASP A 505 6.69 16.16 -20.76
CA ASP A 505 6.64 14.83 -20.12
C ASP A 505 7.84 14.59 -19.20
N CYS A 506 9.03 15.00 -19.66
CA CYS A 506 10.25 14.90 -18.87
C CYS A 506 10.23 15.79 -17.62
N GLY A 507 9.71 17.02 -17.73
CA GLY A 507 9.55 17.93 -16.59
C GLY A 507 8.54 17.44 -15.56
N LEU A 508 7.39 16.93 -16.03
CA LEU A 508 6.32 16.43 -15.18
C LEU A 508 6.68 15.10 -14.50
N SER A 509 7.34 14.18 -15.21
CA SER A 509 7.82 12.92 -14.62
C SER A 509 8.96 13.12 -13.61
N ALA A 510 9.77 14.16 -13.76
CA ALA A 510 10.85 14.50 -12.83
C ALA A 510 10.42 15.43 -11.68
N LEU A 511 9.13 15.79 -11.59
CA LEU A 511 8.58 16.73 -10.61
C LEU A 511 9.28 18.11 -10.64
N ASN A 512 9.76 18.53 -11.81
CA ASN A 512 10.51 19.77 -11.98
C ASN A 512 9.58 20.94 -12.30
N ILE A 513 8.98 21.46 -11.24
CA ILE A 513 7.92 22.46 -11.25
C ILE A 513 8.32 23.71 -12.03
N GLU A 514 9.52 24.22 -11.81
CA GLU A 514 9.99 25.45 -12.44
C GLU A 514 10.22 25.28 -13.94
N ALA A 515 10.71 24.12 -14.39
CA ALA A 515 10.82 23.82 -15.81
C ALA A 515 9.45 23.71 -16.48
N VAL A 516 8.48 23.10 -15.80
CA VAL A 516 7.09 22.99 -16.28
C VAL A 516 6.46 24.37 -16.39
N LYS A 517 6.64 25.26 -15.40
CA LYS A 517 6.17 26.65 -15.46
C LYS A 517 6.72 27.38 -16.69
N ILE A 518 8.04 27.39 -16.86
CA ILE A 518 8.72 28.04 -17.99
C ILE A 518 8.22 27.50 -19.33
N LEU A 519 8.04 26.18 -19.46
CA LEU A 519 7.53 25.56 -20.69
C LEU A 519 6.08 25.98 -20.98
N LEU A 520 5.19 25.95 -19.99
CA LEU A 520 3.77 26.30 -20.17
C LEU A 520 3.55 27.79 -20.44
N GLU A 521 4.38 28.67 -19.85
CA GLU A 521 4.34 30.11 -20.10
C GLU A 521 4.61 30.49 -21.56
N THR A 522 5.33 29.64 -22.32
CA THR A 522 5.61 29.89 -23.74
C THR A 522 4.38 29.80 -24.63
N LYS A 523 3.31 29.12 -24.18
CA LYS A 523 2.09 28.79 -24.95
C LYS A 523 2.35 28.08 -26.29
N ARG A 524 3.57 27.57 -26.50
CA ARG A 524 4.01 26.87 -27.72
C ARG A 524 4.09 25.35 -27.52
N VAL A 525 3.82 24.87 -26.30
CA VAL A 525 3.96 23.46 -25.92
C VAL A 525 2.62 22.74 -26.06
N ASN A 526 2.62 21.53 -26.61
CA ASN A 526 1.45 20.65 -26.69
C ASN A 526 1.41 19.75 -25.44
N GLY A 527 0.27 19.71 -24.77
CA GLY A 527 0.06 18.87 -23.59
C GLY A 527 -0.97 17.75 -23.75
N MET A 528 -1.55 17.58 -24.95
CA MET A 528 -2.65 16.62 -25.22
C MET A 528 -2.21 15.35 -25.95
N GLU A 529 -0.92 15.28 -26.26
CA GLU A 529 -0.33 14.29 -27.12
C GLU A 529 0.15 13.11 -26.28
N ARG A 530 -0.29 11.87 -26.57
CA ARG A 530 0.05 10.69 -25.74
C ARG A 530 1.46 10.16 -26.03
N ASP A 531 2.17 9.74 -24.99
CA ASP A 531 3.44 9.02 -25.07
C ASP A 531 3.25 7.50 -25.26
N ASP A 532 4.34 6.74 -25.31
CA ASP A 532 4.29 5.27 -25.48
C ASP A 532 3.66 4.51 -24.30
N SER A 533 3.51 5.17 -23.15
CA SER A 533 2.74 4.65 -22.01
C SER A 533 1.24 4.96 -22.11
N GLY A 534 0.83 5.61 -23.19
CA GLY A 534 -0.54 6.02 -23.43
C GLY A 534 -0.97 7.20 -22.57
N LYS A 535 -0.04 7.97 -21.98
CA LYS A 535 -0.36 9.12 -21.12
C LYS A 535 -0.08 10.44 -21.83
N THR A 536 -0.96 11.41 -21.64
CA THR A 536 -0.69 12.81 -22.00
C THR A 536 0.22 13.47 -20.97
N PRO A 537 1.01 14.49 -21.35
CA PRO A 537 1.80 15.27 -20.40
C PRO A 537 0.96 15.71 -19.20
N PHE A 538 -0.23 16.26 -19.42
CA PHE A 538 -1.08 16.75 -18.34
C PHE A 538 -1.63 15.66 -17.41
N GLU A 539 -1.73 14.41 -17.85
CA GLU A 539 -2.08 13.28 -16.98
C GLU A 539 -0.97 12.94 -15.98
N TYR A 540 0.29 13.29 -16.24
CA TYR A 540 1.37 13.13 -15.25
C TYR A 540 1.21 14.05 -14.03
N VAL A 541 0.50 15.17 -14.20
CA VAL A 541 0.24 16.14 -13.12
C VAL A 541 -0.65 15.51 -12.03
N LEU A 542 -1.49 14.53 -12.38
CA LEU A 542 -2.34 13.79 -11.45
C LEU A 542 -1.55 12.91 -10.47
N GLY A 543 -0.27 12.65 -10.73
CA GLY A 543 0.63 11.93 -9.82
C GLY A 543 1.35 12.82 -8.81
N LEU A 544 1.32 14.15 -9.00
CA LEU A 544 1.99 15.10 -8.10
C LEU A 544 1.20 15.19 -6.78
N ARG A 545 1.90 15.19 -5.64
CA ARG A 545 1.24 15.17 -4.32
C ARG A 545 0.87 16.56 -3.80
N ASP A 546 1.62 17.62 -4.12
CA ASP A 546 1.53 18.87 -3.31
C ASP A 546 1.73 20.23 -4.05
N ASP A 547 1.73 20.34 -5.39
CA ASP A 547 1.87 21.66 -6.07
C ASP A 547 0.72 22.01 -7.03
N PHE A 548 -0.22 22.81 -6.51
CA PHE A 548 -1.39 23.32 -7.21
C PHE A 548 -1.09 24.44 -8.22
N SER A 549 0.11 25.02 -8.21
CA SER A 549 0.52 26.07 -9.15
C SER A 549 0.63 25.54 -10.58
N ILE A 550 1.06 24.28 -10.74
CA ILE A 550 1.12 23.61 -12.04
C ILE A 550 -0.30 23.34 -12.55
N LEU A 551 -1.21 22.91 -11.66
CA LEU A 551 -2.60 22.65 -12.03
C LEU A 551 -3.29 23.89 -12.60
N ARG A 552 -3.02 25.08 -12.03
CA ARG A 552 -3.48 26.38 -12.58
C ARG A 552 -2.96 26.67 -13.98
N LEU A 553 -1.67 26.43 -14.20
CA LEU A 553 -1.03 26.69 -15.49
C LEU A 553 -1.49 25.72 -16.57
N VAL A 554 -1.75 24.47 -16.19
CA VAL A 554 -2.34 23.46 -17.07
C VAL A 554 -3.77 23.82 -17.42
N ASP A 555 -4.60 24.19 -16.43
CA ASP A 555 -6.01 24.53 -16.65
C ASP A 555 -6.23 25.76 -17.54
N SER A 556 -5.34 26.76 -17.38
CA SER A 556 -5.33 27.98 -18.19
C SER A 556 -4.65 27.81 -19.56
N HIS A 557 -4.08 26.63 -19.86
CA HIS A 557 -3.40 26.39 -21.13
C HIS A 557 -4.43 26.24 -22.26
N PRO A 558 -4.27 26.93 -23.42
CA PRO A 558 -5.25 26.92 -24.50
C PRO A 558 -5.66 25.51 -24.96
N ALA A 559 -4.70 24.59 -25.02
CA ALA A 559 -4.95 23.19 -25.39
C ALA A 559 -5.94 22.46 -24.47
N VAL A 560 -6.00 22.79 -23.17
CA VAL A 560 -6.94 22.22 -22.19
C VAL A 560 -8.31 22.89 -22.28
N VAL A 561 -8.33 24.18 -22.59
CA VAL A 561 -9.56 24.97 -22.73
C VAL A 561 -10.33 24.62 -24.01
N THR A 562 -9.64 24.32 -25.12
CA THR A 562 -10.27 24.16 -26.44
C THR A 562 -10.63 22.73 -26.84
N ASP A 563 -10.03 21.69 -26.23
CA ASP A 563 -10.26 20.29 -26.64
C ASP A 563 -11.44 19.67 -25.84
N GLY A 564 -12.56 19.53 -26.54
CA GLY A 564 -13.88 19.41 -25.94
C GLY A 564 -14.16 18.12 -25.16
N THR A 565 -13.40 17.02 -25.30
CA THR A 565 -13.67 15.79 -24.53
C THR A 565 -12.50 15.40 -23.63
N LEU A 566 -11.28 15.47 -24.12
CA LEU A 566 -10.07 15.10 -23.36
C LEU A 566 -9.67 16.19 -22.35
N GLY A 567 -9.80 17.47 -22.71
CA GLY A 567 -9.59 18.58 -21.78
C GLY A 567 -10.60 18.58 -20.63
N ARG A 568 -11.85 18.17 -20.90
CA ARG A 568 -12.87 17.96 -19.86
C ARG A 568 -12.52 16.82 -18.91
N ASP A 569 -12.08 15.66 -19.42
CA ASP A 569 -11.69 14.50 -18.59
C ASP A 569 -10.47 14.81 -17.70
N ILE A 570 -9.45 15.49 -18.24
CA ILE A 570 -8.28 15.91 -17.46
C ILE A 570 -8.70 16.89 -16.36
N ARG A 571 -9.55 17.87 -16.67
CA ARG A 571 -10.09 18.82 -15.68
C ARG A 571 -10.90 18.12 -14.59
N GLU A 572 -11.77 17.18 -14.97
CA GLU A 572 -12.56 16.39 -14.04
C GLU A 572 -11.66 15.60 -13.08
N ARG A 573 -10.63 14.93 -13.59
CA ARG A 573 -9.67 14.17 -12.78
C ARG A 573 -8.81 15.07 -11.88
N VAL A 574 -8.49 16.29 -12.31
CA VAL A 574 -7.83 17.30 -11.49
C VAL A 574 -8.72 17.76 -10.34
N VAL A 575 -9.99 18.06 -10.62
CA VAL A 575 -10.99 18.44 -9.60
C VAL A 575 -11.18 17.30 -8.59
N GLN A 576 -11.33 16.06 -9.06
CA GLN A 576 -11.44 14.87 -8.21
C GLN A 576 -10.26 14.72 -7.27
N ARG A 577 -9.04 15.01 -7.73
CA ARG A 577 -7.85 14.95 -6.88
C ARG A 577 -7.77 16.09 -5.86
N CYS A 578 -8.10 17.33 -6.24
CA CYS A 578 -8.13 18.45 -5.30
C CYS A 578 -9.14 18.22 -4.17
N ILE A 579 -10.25 17.53 -4.49
CA ILE A 579 -11.25 17.08 -3.52
C ILE A 579 -10.67 16.03 -2.58
N GLN A 580 -9.91 15.04 -3.10
CA GLN A 580 -9.29 13.99 -2.29
C GLN A 580 -8.15 14.47 -1.38
N SER A 581 -7.53 15.61 -1.68
CA SER A 581 -6.39 16.15 -0.91
C SER A 581 -6.77 17.24 0.10
N GLU A 582 -8.06 17.42 0.40
CA GLU A 582 -8.59 18.40 1.39
C GLU A 582 -8.25 19.88 1.09
N ALA A 583 -7.77 20.20 -0.12
CA ALA A 583 -7.32 21.54 -0.53
C ALA A 583 -8.44 22.37 -1.17
N TRP A 584 -9.56 22.53 -0.45
CA TRP A 584 -10.78 23.18 -0.97
C TRP A 584 -10.62 24.68 -1.27
N TYR A 585 -9.70 25.36 -0.57
CA TYR A 585 -9.36 26.77 -0.80
C TYR A 585 -8.86 27.04 -2.23
N ASP A 586 -8.19 26.07 -2.84
CA ASP A 586 -7.56 26.24 -4.16
C ASP A 586 -8.54 26.00 -5.32
N ILE A 587 -9.58 25.18 -5.12
CA ILE A 587 -10.64 24.93 -6.12
C ILE A 587 -11.35 26.24 -6.51
N LEU A 588 -11.65 27.09 -5.52
CA LEU A 588 -12.29 28.38 -5.74
C LEU A 588 -11.37 29.42 -6.41
N HIS A 589 -10.06 29.24 -6.30
CA HIS A 589 -9.05 30.12 -6.89
C HIS A 589 -8.57 29.66 -8.27
N ILE A 590 -8.70 28.37 -8.58
CA ILE A 590 -8.32 27.76 -9.87
C ILE A 590 -9.42 27.98 -10.91
N PHE A 591 -10.69 27.80 -10.54
CA PHE A 591 -11.82 27.90 -11.46
C PHE A 591 -12.53 29.25 -11.31
N GLU A 592 -12.58 30.07 -12.37
CA GLU A 592 -13.51 31.21 -12.40
C GLU A 592 -14.94 30.71 -12.15
N LEU A 593 -15.68 31.38 -11.26
CA LEU A 593 -17.04 31.01 -10.80
C LEU A 593 -18.01 30.67 -11.94
N GLU A 594 -17.87 31.31 -13.10
CA GLU A 594 -18.69 31.04 -14.29
C GLU A 594 -18.40 29.66 -14.91
N GLN A 595 -17.16 29.16 -14.86
CA GLN A 595 -16.76 27.92 -15.54
C GLN A 595 -17.00 26.66 -14.68
N ALA A 596 -16.89 26.78 -13.35
CA ALA A 596 -17.25 25.68 -12.42
C ALA A 596 -18.73 25.29 -12.49
N SER A 597 -19.59 26.21 -12.95
CA SER A 597 -21.02 25.98 -13.13
C SER A 597 -21.37 25.00 -14.27
N GLN A 598 -20.43 24.74 -15.18
CA GLN A 598 -20.61 23.91 -16.37
C GLN A 598 -20.21 22.44 -16.18
N LEU A 599 -19.63 22.08 -15.02
CA LEU A 599 -19.30 20.70 -14.67
C LEU A 599 -20.57 19.90 -14.38
N ALA A 600 -20.66 18.66 -14.89
CA ALA A 600 -21.84 17.83 -14.70
C ALA A 600 -21.96 17.41 -13.23
N PRO A 601 -23.18 17.34 -12.65
CA PRO A 601 -23.38 16.98 -11.23
C PRO A 601 -22.85 15.61 -10.84
N GLU A 602 -22.66 14.72 -11.82
CA GLU A 602 -22.24 13.33 -11.66
C GLU A 602 -20.71 13.16 -11.63
N SER A 603 -19.97 14.21 -12.01
CA SER A 603 -18.50 14.24 -12.12
C SER A 603 -17.76 14.52 -10.81
N ILE A 604 -18.49 14.97 -9.79
CA ILE A 604 -17.93 15.40 -8.51
C ILE A 604 -18.12 14.25 -7.50
N PRO A 605 -17.05 13.62 -7.00
CA PRO A 605 -17.17 12.53 -6.05
C PRO A 605 -17.80 13.03 -4.76
N THR A 606 -18.66 12.22 -4.16
CA THR A 606 -19.08 12.37 -2.77
C THR A 606 -17.84 12.24 -1.89
N LEU A 607 -17.45 13.32 -1.21
CA LEU A 607 -16.33 13.31 -0.26
C LEU A 607 -16.61 12.26 0.83
N HIS A 608 -15.70 11.30 0.99
CA HIS A 608 -15.62 10.44 2.16
C HIS A 608 -14.27 10.70 2.83
N GLN A 609 -14.31 11.25 4.05
CA GLN A 609 -13.12 11.44 4.86
C GLN A 609 -13.19 10.50 6.07
N GLN A 610 -12.05 9.87 6.36
CA GLN A 610 -11.81 9.14 7.60
C GLN A 610 -11.62 10.15 8.75
N ASP A 611 -12.16 9.80 9.93
CA ASP A 611 -11.97 10.44 11.23
C ASP A 611 -12.59 11.85 11.44
N TYR A 612 -13.82 11.86 12.00
CA TYR A 612 -14.47 12.96 12.73
C TYR A 612 -14.43 14.38 12.09
N GLY A 613 -15.33 14.64 11.12
CA GLY A 613 -15.66 15.99 10.63
C GLY A 613 -16.66 15.96 9.47
N TYR A 614 -17.70 16.80 9.52
CA TYR A 614 -18.88 16.74 8.65
C TYR A 614 -18.64 17.03 7.15
N VAL A 615 -19.42 16.37 6.28
CA VAL A 615 -19.35 16.41 4.81
C VAL A 615 -20.35 17.43 4.24
N ILE A 616 -19.88 18.49 3.57
CA ILE A 616 -20.78 19.39 2.81
C ILE A 616 -21.10 18.72 1.46
N PRO A 617 -22.39 18.47 1.11
CA PRO A 617 -22.73 17.85 -0.16
C PRO A 617 -22.29 18.69 -1.35
N SER A 618 -21.68 18.06 -2.36
CA SER A 618 -21.14 18.69 -3.58
C SER A 618 -22.15 19.59 -4.32
N LYS A 619 -23.45 19.27 -4.21
CA LYS A 619 -24.56 20.08 -4.74
C LYS A 619 -24.76 21.41 -4.00
N LEU A 620 -24.57 21.43 -2.67
CA LEU A 620 -24.77 22.60 -1.82
C LEU A 620 -23.64 23.62 -2.03
N VAL A 621 -22.39 23.14 -2.18
CA VAL A 621 -21.23 23.98 -2.52
C VAL A 621 -21.43 24.68 -3.87
N LEU A 622 -21.86 23.94 -4.90
CA LEU A 622 -22.16 24.52 -6.22
C LEU A 622 -23.33 25.51 -6.21
N GLN A 623 -24.27 25.37 -5.29
CA GLN A 623 -25.45 26.23 -5.20
C GLN A 623 -25.14 27.55 -4.47
N LEU A 624 -24.28 27.51 -3.45
CA LEU A 624 -23.77 28.69 -2.75
C LEU A 624 -22.85 29.54 -3.63
N LEU A 625 -22.11 28.91 -4.54
CA LEU A 625 -21.25 29.60 -5.52
C LEU A 625 -22.04 30.27 -6.66
N ARG A 626 -23.25 29.78 -6.97
CA ARG A 626 -24.12 30.34 -8.02
C ARG A 626 -24.82 31.64 -7.64
N GLU A 627 -24.95 31.94 -6.36
CA GLU A 627 -25.78 33.07 -5.89
C GLU A 627 -25.04 34.35 -5.54
N GLY A 628 -23.70 34.34 -5.70
CA GLY A 628 -22.89 35.55 -5.86
C GLY A 628 -23.26 36.72 -4.96
N GLU A 629 -23.09 36.60 -3.65
CA GLU A 629 -22.94 37.78 -2.77
C GLU A 629 -21.87 37.53 -1.70
N ASP A 630 -21.27 38.64 -1.27
CA ASP A 630 -20.03 38.93 -0.53
C ASP A 630 -19.82 38.24 0.84
N PHE A 631 -20.37 37.04 1.03
CA PHE A 631 -20.44 36.36 2.32
C PHE A 631 -19.28 35.39 2.57
N ALA A 632 -18.72 34.77 1.53
CA ALA A 632 -17.52 33.92 1.65
C ALA A 632 -16.32 34.71 2.20
N SER A 633 -16.30 36.02 1.94
CA SER A 633 -15.31 36.99 2.43
C SER A 633 -15.34 37.17 3.95
N LYS A 634 -16.48 36.94 4.63
CA LYS A 634 -16.64 37.24 6.06
C LYS A 634 -16.83 36.02 6.96
N ALA A 635 -17.37 34.91 6.46
CA ALA A 635 -17.59 33.71 7.26
C ALA A 635 -16.33 32.84 7.47
N CYS A 636 -15.26 33.06 6.69
CA CYS A 636 -14.09 32.17 6.67
C CYS A 636 -12.75 32.89 6.89
N LEU A 637 -12.72 33.96 7.68
CA LEU A 637 -11.45 34.59 8.06
C LEU A 637 -11.16 34.36 9.55
N SER A 638 -10.46 33.26 9.86
CA SER A 638 -9.22 33.26 10.68
C SER A 638 -8.89 31.98 11.46
N THR A 639 -9.76 30.98 11.60
CA THR A 639 -9.49 29.89 12.58
C THR A 639 -9.83 28.45 12.19
N GLY A 640 -10.31 28.16 10.98
CA GLY A 640 -10.42 26.77 10.50
C GLY A 640 -11.38 25.86 11.28
N ARG A 641 -12.34 26.41 12.04
CA ARG A 641 -13.53 25.71 12.55
C ARG A 641 -14.72 26.66 12.53
N VAL A 642 -15.87 26.21 12.04
CA VAL A 642 -17.14 26.95 12.16
C VAL A 642 -18.08 26.17 13.08
N SER A 643 -18.43 26.75 14.22
CA SER A 643 -19.59 26.37 15.03
C SER A 643 -20.47 27.61 15.13
N LEU A 644 -21.62 27.62 14.45
CA LEU A 644 -22.62 28.67 14.59
C LEU A 644 -23.53 28.34 15.79
N SER A 645 -23.88 29.35 16.58
CA SER A 645 -24.88 29.24 17.64
C SER A 645 -26.30 29.40 17.10
N VAL A 646 -27.30 28.90 17.84
CA VAL A 646 -28.73 28.95 17.45
C VAL A 646 -29.24 30.39 17.29
N ASP A 647 -28.72 31.32 18.08
CA ASP A 647 -29.11 32.73 18.03
C ASP A 647 -28.58 33.44 16.77
N GLU A 648 -27.39 33.06 16.27
CA GLU A 648 -26.82 33.59 15.02
C GLU A 648 -27.59 33.08 13.78
N ALA A 649 -28.11 31.86 13.84
CA ALA A 649 -28.97 31.30 12.78
C ALA A 649 -30.35 31.98 12.71
N LEU A 650 -30.89 32.41 13.85
CA LEU A 650 -32.16 33.15 13.93
C LEU A 650 -32.02 34.61 13.47
N GLU A 651 -30.85 35.23 13.61
CA GLU A 651 -30.58 36.57 13.07
C GLU A 651 -30.51 36.55 11.52
N MET A 652 -29.98 35.46 10.94
CA MET A 652 -29.98 35.20 9.49
C MET A 652 -31.39 35.06 8.89
N TRP A 653 -32.35 34.57 9.68
CA TRP A 653 -33.77 34.41 9.28
C TRP A 653 -34.48 35.76 9.07
N ASN A 654 -34.12 36.79 9.84
CA ASN A 654 -34.82 38.08 9.82
C ASN A 654 -34.38 39.02 8.67
N LEU A 655 -33.27 38.72 7.99
CA LEU A 655 -32.66 39.58 6.98
C LEU A 655 -33.08 39.25 5.53
N THR A 656 -33.65 38.08 5.27
CA THR A 656 -34.00 37.63 3.92
C THR A 656 -35.49 37.87 3.63
N LYS A 657 -35.80 38.87 2.81
CA LYS A 657 -37.18 39.27 2.49
C LYS A 657 -37.91 38.38 1.49
N ASP A 658 -37.27 37.34 0.96
CA ASP A 658 -37.88 36.42 -0.01
C ASP A 658 -38.07 35.02 0.59
N LYS A 659 -39.32 34.68 0.84
CA LYS A 659 -39.71 33.73 1.91
C LYS A 659 -39.75 32.26 1.52
N LYS A 660 -39.47 31.86 0.27
CA LYS A 660 -39.70 30.46 -0.18
C LYS A 660 -38.46 29.62 -0.45
N ASP A 661 -37.32 30.22 -0.78
CA ASP A 661 -36.08 29.46 -1.06
C ASP A 661 -35.07 29.47 0.10
N ALA A 662 -35.13 30.47 1.00
CA ALA A 662 -34.29 30.52 2.20
C ALA A 662 -34.66 29.43 3.23
N GLU A 663 -35.96 29.11 3.37
CA GLU A 663 -36.46 28.04 4.25
C GLU A 663 -35.97 26.66 3.81
N LEU A 664 -35.90 26.41 2.49
CA LEU A 664 -35.44 25.16 1.91
C LEU A 664 -33.96 24.86 2.23
N ARG A 665 -33.15 25.91 2.41
CA ARG A 665 -31.71 25.81 2.68
C ARG A 665 -31.37 25.79 4.16
N ALA A 666 -32.14 26.48 4.99
CA ALA A 666 -32.02 26.37 6.45
C ALA A 666 -32.40 24.97 6.96
N LEU A 667 -33.47 24.38 6.42
CA LEU A 667 -33.96 23.06 6.86
C LEU A 667 -33.04 21.89 6.45
N VAL A 668 -32.25 22.04 5.40
CA VAL A 668 -31.24 21.04 4.98
C VAL A 668 -29.93 21.21 5.74
N LEU A 669 -29.56 22.43 6.13
CA LEU A 669 -28.41 22.68 7.00
C LEU A 669 -28.63 22.22 8.45
N LEU A 670 -29.89 22.06 8.87
CA LEU A 670 -30.28 21.54 10.19
C LEU A 670 -30.31 20.00 10.29
N HIS A 671 -29.88 19.29 9.24
CA HIS A 671 -29.89 17.82 9.21
C HIS A 671 -28.90 17.16 10.18
N GLU A 672 -28.12 17.93 10.96
CA GLU A 672 -27.24 17.39 12.01
C GLU A 672 -27.24 18.13 13.35
N GLN A 673 -28.35 18.75 13.73
CA GLN A 673 -28.66 18.86 15.16
C GLN A 673 -30.17 18.91 15.31
N PHE A 674 -30.89 17.81 15.57
CA PHE A 674 -32.08 17.94 16.41
C PHE A 674 -32.50 16.67 17.16
N SER A 675 -32.71 16.89 18.45
CA SER A 675 -33.56 16.13 19.36
C SER A 675 -34.98 15.94 18.78
N PRO A 676 -35.65 14.81 19.04
CA PRO A 676 -37.00 14.49 18.55
C PRO A 676 -38.13 15.49 18.87
N ASP A 677 -37.93 16.43 19.81
CA ASP A 677 -38.97 17.34 20.30
C ASP A 677 -39.45 18.39 19.28
N ILE A 678 -38.66 18.70 18.25
CA ILE A 678 -38.98 19.77 17.28
C ILE A 678 -40.07 19.36 16.27
N TRP A 679 -40.20 18.07 16.00
CA TRP A 679 -41.16 17.56 15.01
C TRP A 679 -42.61 17.63 15.50
N LYS A 680 -42.82 17.68 16.82
CA LYS A 680 -44.13 17.55 17.49
C LYS A 680 -45.08 18.75 17.27
N GLY A 681 -44.61 19.86 16.69
CA GLY A 681 -45.41 21.09 16.55
C GLY A 681 -45.48 21.72 15.16
N GLN A 682 -44.72 21.23 14.17
CA GLN A 682 -44.51 21.93 12.89
C GLN A 682 -45.00 21.14 11.66
N LEU A 683 -45.37 19.87 11.83
CA LEU A 683 -45.76 18.95 10.75
C LEU A 683 -46.97 19.42 9.91
N PRO A 684 -48.04 20.00 10.50
CA PRO A 684 -49.19 20.49 9.73
C PRO A 684 -48.84 21.67 8.80
N GLU A 685 -47.93 22.54 9.24
CA GLU A 685 -47.51 23.72 8.49
C GLU A 685 -46.61 23.34 7.31
N MET A 686 -45.74 22.35 7.50
CA MET A 686 -44.87 21.79 6.46
C MET A 686 -45.68 21.07 5.37
N LYS A 687 -46.73 20.31 5.74
CA LYS A 687 -47.65 19.68 4.77
C LYS A 687 -48.38 20.73 3.94
N ARG A 688 -48.86 21.81 4.57
CA ARG A 688 -49.55 22.93 3.90
C ARG A 688 -48.65 23.64 2.87
N LEU A 689 -47.36 23.81 3.19
CA LEU A 689 -46.41 24.55 2.35
C LEU A 689 -45.77 23.70 1.26
N LEU A 690 -45.44 22.44 1.56
CA LEU A 690 -44.65 21.57 0.69
C LEU A 690 -45.47 20.49 -0.02
N GLY A 691 -46.73 20.30 0.38
CA GLY A 691 -47.60 19.25 -0.10
C GLY A 691 -47.33 17.90 0.58
N GLU A 692 -48.41 17.22 0.97
CA GLU A 692 -48.34 15.98 1.77
C GLU A 692 -47.47 14.90 1.11
N ASP A 693 -47.57 14.76 -0.22
CA ASP A 693 -46.91 13.70 -0.98
C ASP A 693 -45.39 13.91 -1.05
N TYR A 694 -44.93 15.17 -0.96
CA TYR A 694 -43.50 15.50 -0.92
C TYR A 694 -42.91 15.28 0.46
N VAL A 695 -43.62 15.73 1.51
CA VAL A 695 -43.23 15.49 2.91
C VAL A 695 -43.17 13.99 3.19
N ALA A 696 -44.15 13.23 2.70
CA ALA A 696 -44.16 11.76 2.78
C ALA A 696 -42.95 11.12 2.08
N LYS A 697 -42.56 11.58 0.89
CA LYS A 697 -41.39 11.06 0.18
C LYS A 697 -40.07 11.34 0.90
N GLN A 698 -39.93 12.50 1.54
CA GLN A 698 -38.71 12.83 2.28
C GLN A 698 -38.62 12.05 3.58
N LEU A 699 -39.73 11.89 4.30
CA LEU A 699 -39.81 10.98 5.44
C LEU A 699 -39.49 9.54 5.05
N LEU A 700 -39.99 9.06 3.90
CA LEU A 700 -39.65 7.73 3.38
C LEU A 700 -38.16 7.58 3.01
N ARG A 701 -37.49 8.65 2.57
CA ARG A 701 -36.04 8.64 2.29
C ARG A 701 -35.21 8.63 3.58
N LEU A 702 -35.61 9.42 4.58
CA LEU A 702 -35.04 9.42 5.93
C LEU A 702 -35.20 8.05 6.59
N LEU A 703 -36.36 7.43 6.42
CA LEU A 703 -36.59 6.04 6.82
C LEU A 703 -35.69 5.11 6.01
N ALA A 704 -35.51 5.29 4.70
CA ALA A 704 -34.69 4.38 3.89
C ALA A 704 -33.17 4.46 4.20
N SER A 705 -32.65 5.61 4.60
CA SER A 705 -31.21 5.90 4.67
C SER A 705 -30.48 5.27 5.84
N ASP A 706 -31.13 5.09 6.98
CA ASP A 706 -30.49 4.50 8.15
C ASP A 706 -31.51 3.89 9.14
N SER A 707 -31.09 2.77 9.73
CA SER A 707 -31.81 1.99 10.73
C SER A 707 -32.18 2.75 12.02
N TYR A 708 -31.39 3.73 12.44
CA TYR A 708 -31.65 4.58 13.61
C TYR A 708 -32.78 5.57 13.31
N SER A 709 -32.76 6.19 12.13
CA SER A 709 -33.85 7.06 11.64
C SER A 709 -35.18 6.28 11.49
N ARG A 710 -35.15 4.99 11.11
CA ARG A 710 -36.33 4.10 11.14
C ARG A 710 -36.86 3.85 12.54
N GLN A 711 -35.98 3.57 13.50
CA GLN A 711 -36.38 3.29 14.88
C GLN A 711 -37.01 4.52 15.54
N VAL A 712 -36.47 5.72 15.33
CA VAL A 712 -37.00 6.96 15.94
C VAL A 712 -38.39 7.32 15.40
N LEU A 713 -38.58 7.26 14.08
CA LEU A 713 -39.86 7.57 13.44
C LEU A 713 -40.93 6.49 13.69
N SER A 714 -40.54 5.20 13.75
CA SER A 714 -41.45 4.10 14.14
C SER A 714 -41.92 4.25 15.59
N ARG A 715 -41.00 4.63 16.50
CA ARG A 715 -41.27 4.81 17.92
C ARG A 715 -42.14 6.03 18.22
N GLN A 716 -42.02 7.11 17.46
CA GLN A 716 -42.93 8.26 17.52
C GLN A 716 -44.37 7.91 17.06
N ALA A 717 -44.53 7.05 16.07
CA ALA A 717 -45.86 6.63 15.59
C ALA A 717 -46.59 5.66 16.55
N GLU A 718 -45.84 4.89 17.36
CA GLU A 718 -46.38 3.96 18.36
C GLU A 718 -46.82 4.65 19.66
N LEU A 719 -46.22 5.80 20.02
CA LEU A 719 -46.44 6.54 21.27
C LEU A 719 -47.77 7.35 21.37
N GLN A 720 -48.76 7.10 20.50
CA GLN A 720 -50.12 7.69 20.51
C GLN A 720 -50.25 9.23 20.43
N GLU A 721 -49.27 9.96 19.91
CA GLU A 721 -49.34 11.45 19.88
C GLU A 721 -49.47 12.10 18.49
N ASP A 722 -49.55 11.33 17.40
CA ASP A 722 -49.83 11.87 16.06
C ASP A 722 -50.57 10.85 15.17
N GLU A 723 -51.91 10.93 15.15
CA GLU A 723 -52.79 10.03 14.38
C GLU A 723 -52.53 10.11 12.86
N GLU A 724 -52.12 11.26 12.34
CA GLU A 724 -51.91 11.45 10.90
C GLU A 724 -50.59 10.84 10.42
N LEU A 725 -49.51 10.96 11.21
CA LEU A 725 -48.24 10.29 10.89
C LEU A 725 -48.42 8.77 10.90
N ARG A 726 -49.24 8.27 11.85
CA ARG A 726 -49.58 6.84 11.96
C ARG A 726 -50.41 6.33 10.78
N ASP A 727 -51.43 7.07 10.34
CA ASP A 727 -52.25 6.72 9.17
C ASP A 727 -51.42 6.71 7.86
N LEU A 728 -50.47 7.63 7.71
CA LEU A 728 -49.59 7.74 6.54
C LEU A 728 -48.58 6.59 6.47
N LEU A 729 -48.02 6.17 7.62
CA LEU A 729 -47.12 5.02 7.74
C LEU A 729 -47.86 3.68 7.64
N SER A 730 -49.08 3.57 8.17
CA SER A 730 -49.93 2.37 8.10
C SER A 730 -50.44 2.11 6.68
N LYS A 731 -50.93 3.13 5.95
CA LYS A 731 -51.37 3.01 4.54
C LYS A 731 -50.28 2.53 3.57
N ARG A 732 -49.01 2.68 3.95
CA ARG A 732 -47.84 2.28 3.14
C ARG A 732 -47.17 0.99 3.64
N GLY A 733 -47.74 0.33 4.67
CA GLY A 733 -47.30 -0.98 5.17
C GLY A 733 -46.09 -0.97 6.09
N PHE A 734 -45.75 0.19 6.68
CA PHE A 734 -44.60 0.35 7.58
C PHE A 734 -44.95 0.20 9.07
N LEU A 735 -46.24 0.14 9.40
CA LEU A 735 -46.77 -0.22 10.72
C LEU A 735 -47.78 -1.36 10.51
N VAL A 736 -47.72 -2.41 11.33
CA VAL A 736 -48.67 -3.54 11.33
C VAL A 736 -49.89 -3.19 12.17
#